data_AF-A0A953PRH0-F1
#
_entry.id   AF-A0A953PRH0-F1
#
_cell.length_a   1.000
_cell.length_b   1.000
_cell.length_c   1.000
_cell.angle_alpha   90.00
_cell.angle_beta   90.00
_cell.angle_gamma   90.00
#
_symmetry.space_group_name_H-M   'P 1'
#
loop_
_entity.id
_entity.type
_entity.pdbx_description
1 polymer ?
#
loop_
_entity_poly.entity_id
_entity_poly.type
_entity_poly.pdbx_seq_one_letter_code
_entity_poly.pdbx_strand_id
1 'polypeptide(L)'
;MSELRPFALLRTGDQWLRCSYEDTALDPQAGIVTLASTTATADTSTPAPPLGAGLAFDHECRLYHSTASADGSADRVERILWKATDPLGPIADQPPPLNLFDSHRVDSHGDFAAAEAERSLVEPRGLAVDCNDRLFVAERGSDRILIYDLWSERLVRRVALPGTRPCDLASHGNDVYAVLTGTKQIVRLTASSGPAPLALPNGCTDPSRVAVSPSGAVAILEKAATANARVWFADGVFASVAVPMATDLEWESDTVIVVARRPGADFHRYQLTAGQPAVRLPSLRGRDYDGLGIVALPVTECSCATSKSAKDSVERRIGYWTAFGFRTAVLARQVYARSGRVTTFRLDSGAFQTVWGRLFVDACLPEGTDLRAHFIVADDADDETPIVRGAPVNLGSSYTVEHAELSPPLPPAVMAPDADEVVQPLHERESGRELPWTAVPGDRFETFEAPINAPAGRYLWITLELRGNTRVTPKVRCLRAEHPSHDYLRRLPRTFSRSDAAASFLLRYLAIFEGFLGETEARGVDRHLLLDPCSAPADCLPWLASFVGLTLDDRWASAPAPCGHASPDARRRIIKEAAWLFRYRGTLPGLTRFIELYVGSPVIIIEKFRLRGVGAVVLGDRETSHNSIVGVGFRIGGAVSSDTSTPDTPDQIDADAFRTHAHRFTVMIPAPLTDEQLDVVTQIIKIHRPAHTSFDICTAGAGMRVGRGLMLAVSSIIGPTGAFSPFQIAATSVLGRDAIVGRPAEGGSVGNSRLGATTRIG
;
A
#
# COMPACT_ATOMS: atom_id res chain seq x y z
N MET A 1 9.81 -18.50 44.94
CA MET A 1 9.94 -17.29 44.08
C MET A 1 9.87 -17.79 42.66
N SER A 2 8.73 -17.60 42.00
CA SER A 2 8.59 -17.87 40.56
C SER A 2 9.31 -16.76 39.80
N GLU A 3 10.63 -16.87 39.71
CA GLU A 3 11.33 -16.28 38.59
C GLU A 3 10.88 -17.08 37.36
N LEU A 4 10.15 -16.45 36.45
CA LEU A 4 9.84 -17.01 35.14
C LEU A 4 11.16 -17.56 34.57
N ARG A 5 11.18 -18.84 34.19
CA ARG A 5 12.43 -19.47 33.74
C ARG A 5 12.96 -18.76 32.50
N PRO A 6 14.28 -18.58 32.38
CA PRO A 6 14.84 -17.91 31.22
C PRO A 6 14.63 -18.75 29.95
N PHE A 7 14.41 -18.03 28.86
CA PHE A 7 14.34 -18.60 27.52
C PHE A 7 15.51 -18.09 26.68
N ALA A 8 16.13 -19.00 25.93
CA ALA A 8 16.94 -18.61 24.80
C ALA A 8 15.98 -18.21 23.66
N LEU A 9 16.04 -16.95 23.24
CA LEU A 9 15.05 -16.34 22.34
C LEU A 9 15.64 -16.03 20.96
N LEU A 10 14.90 -16.43 19.93
CA LEU A 10 15.12 -16.03 18.54
C LEU A 10 13.83 -15.42 17.99
N ARG A 11 13.83 -14.12 17.70
CA ARG A 11 12.63 -13.37 17.28
C ARG A 11 12.91 -12.31 16.23
N THR A 12 14.01 -11.57 16.36
CA THR A 12 14.26 -10.42 15.49
C THR A 12 14.79 -10.88 14.13
N GLY A 13 14.54 -10.11 13.07
CA GLY A 13 15.11 -10.39 11.76
C GLY A 13 16.64 -10.48 11.79
N ASP A 14 17.30 -9.65 12.60
CA ASP A 14 18.75 -9.70 12.83
C ASP A 14 19.21 -11.01 13.49
N GLN A 15 18.48 -11.52 14.49
CA GLN A 15 18.76 -12.85 15.07
C GLN A 15 18.59 -13.96 14.03
N TRP A 16 17.49 -13.93 13.27
CA TRP A 16 17.25 -14.89 12.19
C TRP A 16 18.34 -14.82 11.11
N LEU A 17 18.82 -13.63 10.73
CA LEU A 17 19.89 -13.45 9.73
C LEU A 17 21.22 -14.14 10.10
N ARG A 18 21.48 -14.39 11.39
CA ARG A 18 22.69 -15.09 11.86
C ARG A 18 22.59 -16.62 11.74
N CYS A 19 21.41 -17.15 11.39
CA CYS A 19 21.19 -18.57 11.18
C CYS A 19 21.68 -19.02 9.79
N SER A 20 21.79 -20.33 9.58
CA SER A 20 22.07 -20.91 8.25
C SER A 20 20.77 -21.31 7.56
N TYR A 21 20.65 -21.01 6.26
CA TYR A 21 19.45 -21.22 5.45
C TYR A 21 19.73 -22.21 4.30
N GLU A 22 18.77 -23.10 4.07
CA GLU A 22 18.74 -24.02 2.93
C GLU A 22 17.31 -24.08 2.39
N ASP A 23 17.10 -23.71 1.13
CA ASP A 23 15.77 -23.62 0.50
C ASP A 23 14.71 -22.87 1.33
N THR A 24 15.15 -21.91 2.14
CA THR A 24 14.32 -21.05 2.99
C THR A 24 14.58 -19.57 2.69
N ALA A 25 13.60 -18.74 3.02
CA ALA A 25 13.59 -17.30 2.82
C ALA A 25 13.24 -16.58 4.13
N LEU A 26 13.78 -15.37 4.32
CA LEU A 26 13.56 -14.54 5.50
C LEU A 26 12.99 -13.18 5.11
N ASP A 27 11.95 -12.75 5.81
CA ASP A 27 11.54 -11.33 5.88
C ASP A 27 12.26 -10.67 7.06
N PRO A 28 13.27 -9.79 6.84
CA PRO A 28 14.04 -9.19 7.94
C PRO A 28 13.24 -8.17 8.76
N GLN A 29 12.23 -7.52 8.17
CA GLN A 29 11.43 -6.52 8.88
C GLN A 29 10.41 -7.20 9.79
N ALA A 30 9.74 -8.24 9.28
CA ALA A 30 8.77 -9.00 10.06
C ALA A 30 9.42 -10.04 10.99
N GLY A 31 10.67 -10.45 10.72
CA GLY A 31 11.34 -11.54 11.43
C GLY A 31 10.68 -12.90 11.15
N ILE A 32 10.22 -13.13 9.91
CA ILE A 32 9.47 -14.33 9.54
C ILE A 32 10.27 -15.19 8.55
N VAL A 33 10.48 -16.45 8.92
CA VAL A 33 11.09 -17.47 8.06
C VAL A 33 10.00 -18.24 7.30
N THR A 34 10.23 -18.48 6.01
CA THR A 34 9.35 -19.22 5.11
C THR A 34 10.17 -20.12 4.19
N LEU A 35 9.52 -20.99 3.41
CA LEU A 35 10.17 -21.71 2.32
C LEU A 35 10.58 -20.73 1.22
N ALA A 36 11.71 -21.01 0.58
CA ALA A 36 12.14 -20.27 -0.59
C ALA A 36 11.06 -20.36 -1.67
N SER A 37 10.89 -19.27 -2.41
CA SER A 37 9.87 -19.19 -3.44
C SER A 37 10.43 -18.59 -4.70
N THR A 38 9.93 -19.07 -5.83
CA THR A 38 10.18 -18.49 -7.14
C THR A 38 8.89 -18.01 -7.76
N THR A 39 8.97 -16.92 -8.50
CA THR A 39 7.87 -16.38 -9.32
C THR A 39 8.14 -16.57 -10.81
N ALA A 40 9.31 -17.10 -11.17
CA ALA A 40 9.64 -17.50 -12.53
C ALA A 40 9.14 -18.94 -12.74
N THR A 41 7.93 -19.06 -13.25
CA THR A 41 7.27 -20.35 -13.47
C THR A 41 7.38 -20.87 -14.90
N ALA A 42 7.64 -20.00 -15.87
CA ALA A 42 7.74 -20.39 -17.28
C ALA A 42 8.91 -19.73 -18.01
N ASP A 43 9.73 -20.56 -18.64
CA ASP A 43 10.67 -20.17 -19.69
C ASP A 43 10.42 -21.07 -20.91
N THR A 44 10.37 -20.49 -22.11
CA THR A 44 9.94 -21.18 -23.33
C THR A 44 11.05 -21.10 -24.37
N SER A 45 11.21 -22.09 -25.25
CA SER A 45 12.17 -22.00 -26.37
C SER A 45 11.59 -21.29 -27.60
N THR A 46 10.36 -20.77 -27.51
CA THR A 46 9.67 -20.11 -28.62
C THR A 46 10.47 -18.89 -29.10
N PRO A 47 10.75 -18.77 -30.41
CA PRO A 47 11.42 -17.58 -30.95
C PRO A 47 10.55 -16.34 -30.74
N ALA A 48 11.19 -15.20 -30.46
CA ALA A 48 10.49 -13.94 -30.36
C ALA A 48 10.00 -13.49 -31.76
N PRO A 49 8.77 -12.94 -31.87
CA PRO A 49 8.26 -12.40 -33.12
C PRO A 49 9.03 -11.14 -33.55
N PRO A 50 8.89 -10.71 -34.82
CA PRO A 50 9.38 -9.41 -35.23
C PRO A 50 8.68 -8.31 -34.43
N LEU A 51 9.46 -7.48 -33.74
CA LEU A 51 9.03 -6.35 -32.91
C LEU A 51 8.04 -5.43 -33.64
N GLY A 52 6.73 -5.47 -33.41
CA GLY A 52 5.78 -4.93 -34.42
C GLY A 52 4.72 -3.92 -33.98
N ALA A 53 4.11 -4.11 -32.82
CA ALA A 53 2.90 -3.38 -32.44
C ALA A 53 3.13 -2.45 -31.26
N GLY A 54 2.68 -1.21 -31.40
CA GLY A 54 2.54 -0.24 -30.32
C GLY A 54 1.11 -0.24 -29.78
N LEU A 55 1.00 0.01 -28.47
CA LEU A 55 -0.23 0.14 -27.72
C LEU A 55 -0.21 1.49 -26.99
N ALA A 56 -1.32 2.23 -27.00
CA ALA A 56 -1.42 3.49 -26.27
C ALA A 56 -2.83 3.73 -25.75
N PHE A 57 -2.96 4.44 -24.63
CA PHE A 57 -4.25 4.89 -24.07
C PHE A 57 -4.40 6.40 -24.18
N ASP A 58 -5.61 6.88 -24.43
CA ASP A 58 -5.99 8.28 -24.24
C ASP A 58 -6.55 8.55 -22.83
N HIS A 59 -6.85 9.82 -22.52
CA HIS A 59 -7.39 10.22 -21.23
C HIS A 59 -8.79 9.65 -20.95
N GLU A 60 -9.53 9.29 -21.99
CA GLU A 60 -10.85 8.67 -21.87
C GLU A 60 -10.80 7.13 -21.72
N CYS A 61 -9.60 6.58 -21.52
CA CYS A 61 -9.35 5.14 -21.39
C CYS A 61 -9.74 4.35 -22.66
N ARG A 62 -9.55 4.93 -23.85
CA ARG A 62 -9.65 4.23 -25.13
C ARG A 62 -8.28 3.69 -25.51
N LEU A 63 -8.23 2.43 -25.92
CA LEU A 63 -7.00 1.76 -26.32
C LEU A 63 -6.80 1.90 -27.83
N TYR A 64 -5.59 2.27 -28.24
CA TYR A 64 -5.15 2.28 -29.62
C TYR A 64 -4.14 1.16 -29.84
N HIS A 65 -4.33 0.39 -30.89
CA HIS A 65 -3.46 -0.74 -31.26
C HIS A 65 -3.06 -0.62 -32.73
N SER A 66 -1.77 -0.73 -33.00
CA SER A 66 -1.24 -0.75 -34.37
C SER A 66 -1.05 -2.18 -34.84
N THR A 67 -1.59 -2.50 -36.01
CA THR A 67 -1.35 -3.78 -36.66
C THR A 67 -0.63 -3.52 -37.97
N ALA A 68 0.62 -3.99 -38.04
CA ALA A 68 1.39 -4.07 -39.27
C ALA A 68 1.33 -5.52 -39.76
N SER A 69 0.67 -5.75 -40.89
CA SER A 69 0.35 -7.12 -41.30
C SER A 69 1.51 -7.78 -42.06
N ALA A 70 1.93 -8.96 -41.59
CA ALA A 70 2.76 -9.86 -42.39
C ALA A 70 1.93 -10.69 -43.40
N ASP A 71 0.59 -10.74 -43.23
CA ASP A 71 -0.32 -11.70 -43.89
C ASP A 71 -1.24 -11.05 -44.95
N GLY A 72 -0.81 -9.92 -45.54
CA GLY A 72 -1.54 -9.25 -46.63
C GLY A 72 -2.81 -8.46 -46.23
N SER A 73 -3.14 -8.36 -44.93
CA SER A 73 -4.17 -7.43 -44.45
C SER A 73 -3.66 -5.98 -44.42
N ALA A 74 -4.54 -4.99 -44.60
CA ALA A 74 -4.12 -3.59 -44.62
C ALA A 74 -3.61 -3.13 -43.24
N ASP A 75 -2.49 -2.40 -43.25
CA ASP A 75 -1.92 -1.70 -42.11
C ASP A 75 -2.92 -0.70 -41.51
N ARG A 76 -3.20 -0.82 -40.21
CA ARG A 76 -4.23 -0.01 -39.56
C ARG A 76 -3.90 0.31 -38.11
N VAL A 77 -4.58 1.34 -37.60
CA VAL A 77 -4.62 1.67 -36.18
C VAL A 77 -6.06 1.52 -35.72
N GLU A 78 -6.28 0.59 -34.81
CA GLU A 78 -7.59 0.27 -34.26
C GLU A 78 -7.81 1.02 -32.95
N ARG A 79 -9.03 1.54 -32.75
CA ARG A 79 -9.51 2.15 -31.51
C ARG A 79 -10.50 1.21 -30.84
N ILE A 80 -10.26 0.89 -29.58
CA ILE A 80 -11.07 -0.01 -28.76
C ILE A 80 -11.53 0.73 -27.51
N LEU A 81 -12.84 0.67 -27.24
CA LEU A 81 -13.42 1.25 -26.04
C LEU A 81 -13.25 0.29 -24.86
N TRP A 82 -12.11 0.39 -24.18
CA TRP A 82 -11.76 -0.48 -23.05
C TRP A 82 -12.69 -0.29 -21.83
N LYS A 83 -13.46 0.82 -21.76
CA LYS A 83 -14.33 1.19 -20.62
C LYS A 83 -15.83 0.88 -20.79
N ALA A 84 -16.25 0.18 -21.85
CA ALA A 84 -17.68 -0.13 -22.05
C ALA A 84 -18.17 -1.36 -21.25
N THR A 85 -17.28 -2.26 -20.84
CA THR A 85 -17.66 -3.56 -20.24
C THR A 85 -16.52 -4.12 -19.39
N ASP A 86 -16.87 -4.97 -18.41
CA ASP A 86 -15.95 -5.65 -17.48
C ASP A 86 -14.64 -6.07 -18.18
N PRO A 87 -13.46 -5.60 -17.72
CA PRO A 87 -12.17 -5.98 -18.32
C PRO A 87 -11.83 -7.47 -18.17
N LEU A 88 -12.61 -8.22 -17.37
CA LEU A 88 -12.56 -9.68 -17.27
C LEU A 88 -13.73 -10.37 -17.98
N GLY A 89 -14.63 -9.60 -18.61
CA GLY A 89 -15.80 -10.08 -19.34
C GLY A 89 -15.45 -10.82 -20.65
N PRO A 90 -16.37 -11.64 -21.17
CA PRO A 90 -16.16 -12.35 -22.44
C PRO A 90 -16.01 -11.38 -23.63
N ILE A 91 -15.14 -11.74 -24.58
CA ILE A 91 -14.81 -10.94 -25.79
C ILE A 91 -16.05 -10.52 -26.58
N ALA A 92 -17.13 -11.31 -26.54
CA ALA A 92 -18.39 -11.02 -27.21
C ALA A 92 -19.06 -9.73 -26.72
N ASP A 93 -18.75 -9.29 -25.50
CA ASP A 93 -19.32 -8.11 -24.87
C ASP A 93 -18.43 -6.86 -25.06
N GLN A 94 -17.26 -6.99 -25.70
CA GLN A 94 -16.40 -5.86 -26.04
C GLN A 94 -16.85 -5.25 -27.39
N PRO A 95 -16.97 -3.92 -27.50
CA PRO A 95 -17.31 -3.27 -28.75
C PRO A 95 -16.23 -3.57 -29.81
N PRO A 96 -16.62 -3.83 -31.08
CA PRO A 96 -15.67 -4.19 -32.12
C PRO A 96 -14.61 -3.09 -32.32
N PRO A 97 -13.36 -3.44 -32.65
CA PRO A 97 -12.32 -2.47 -32.94
C PRO A 97 -12.75 -1.58 -34.11
N LEU A 98 -12.66 -0.26 -33.92
CA LEU A 98 -12.93 0.70 -34.98
C LEU A 98 -11.61 1.11 -35.62
N ASN A 99 -11.45 0.91 -36.92
CA ASN A 99 -10.29 1.42 -37.63
C ASN A 99 -10.38 2.96 -37.71
N LEU A 100 -9.39 3.66 -37.16
CA LEU A 100 -9.38 5.13 -37.09
C LEU A 100 -9.31 5.77 -38.49
N PHE A 101 -8.80 5.05 -39.49
CA PHE A 101 -8.51 5.58 -40.83
C PHE A 101 -9.37 4.97 -41.94
N ASP A 102 -10.32 4.09 -41.62
CA ASP A 102 -11.27 3.62 -42.62
C ASP A 102 -12.18 4.77 -43.04
N SER A 103 -12.21 5.04 -44.34
CA SER A 103 -13.02 6.08 -44.94
C SER A 103 -14.49 5.84 -44.62
N HIS A 104 -15.08 6.69 -43.79
CA HIS A 104 -16.52 6.95 -43.92
C HIS A 104 -16.76 7.36 -45.37
N ARG A 105 -17.55 6.57 -46.11
CA ARG A 105 -18.12 6.99 -47.39
C ARG A 105 -18.78 8.34 -47.14
N VAL A 106 -18.14 9.39 -47.63
CA VAL A 106 -18.83 10.66 -47.81
C VAL A 106 -19.79 10.38 -48.95
N ASP A 107 -21.08 10.29 -48.66
CA ASP A 107 -22.10 10.26 -49.70
C ASP A 107 -21.87 11.50 -50.57
N SER A 108 -21.35 11.30 -51.78
CA SER A 108 -20.99 12.39 -52.67
C SER A 108 -22.28 13.04 -53.17
N HIS A 109 -22.73 14.09 -52.50
CA HIS A 109 -23.72 14.99 -53.06
C HIS A 109 -23.03 16.00 -53.98
N GLY A 110 -22.86 15.61 -55.25
CA GLY A 110 -22.41 16.48 -56.35
C GLY A 110 -21.10 16.06 -57.03
N ASP A 111 -20.86 16.60 -58.24
CA ASP A 111 -19.75 16.30 -59.15
C ASP A 111 -18.36 16.78 -58.68
N PHE A 112 -18.16 17.00 -57.37
CA PHE A 112 -16.86 17.35 -56.83
C PHE A 112 -16.10 16.09 -56.45
N ALA A 113 -15.17 15.68 -57.31
CA ALA A 113 -14.15 14.70 -56.96
C ALA A 113 -13.19 15.32 -55.94
N ALA A 114 -13.36 14.98 -54.66
CA ALA A 114 -12.34 15.25 -53.66
C ALA A 114 -11.07 14.48 -54.08
N ALA A 115 -9.95 15.18 -54.20
CA ALA A 115 -8.66 14.55 -54.46
C ALA A 115 -8.46 13.40 -53.45
N GLU A 116 -8.27 12.19 -53.96
CA GLU A 116 -8.02 11.00 -53.15
C GLU A 116 -6.89 11.32 -52.17
N ALA A 117 -7.24 11.47 -50.89
CA ALA A 117 -6.25 11.55 -49.85
C ALA A 117 -5.66 10.15 -49.71
N GLU A 118 -4.39 9.97 -50.09
CA GLU A 118 -3.58 8.82 -49.69
C GLU A 118 -3.64 8.70 -48.15
N ARG A 119 -4.56 7.86 -47.66
CA ARG A 119 -4.84 7.63 -46.22
C ARG A 119 -4.33 6.28 -45.75
N SER A 120 -3.69 5.48 -46.61
CA SER A 120 -3.11 4.20 -46.23
C SER A 120 -1.84 4.43 -45.43
N LEU A 121 -1.83 3.97 -44.19
CA LEU A 121 -0.61 3.85 -43.39
C LEU A 121 0.29 2.77 -43.99
N VAL A 122 1.61 2.90 -43.82
CA VAL A 122 2.60 1.92 -44.26
C VAL A 122 3.51 1.51 -43.09
N GLU A 123 3.33 0.30 -42.58
CA GLU A 123 3.98 -0.25 -41.38
C GLU A 123 3.90 0.68 -40.15
N PRO A 124 2.69 0.99 -39.63
CA PRO A 124 2.55 1.70 -38.36
C PRO A 124 3.03 0.80 -37.21
N ARG A 125 3.90 1.33 -36.36
CA ARG A 125 4.50 0.58 -35.24
C ARG A 125 4.30 1.25 -33.89
N GLY A 126 5.12 2.25 -33.56
CA GLY A 126 5.00 2.95 -32.28
C GLY A 126 3.74 3.81 -32.22
N LEU A 127 3.04 3.79 -31.10
CA LEU A 127 1.91 4.66 -30.79
C LEU A 127 2.16 5.35 -29.45
N ALA A 128 1.85 6.64 -29.36
CA ALA A 128 1.85 7.36 -28.09
C ALA A 128 0.77 8.45 -28.10
N VAL A 129 0.16 8.72 -26.94
CA VAL A 129 -0.83 9.80 -26.79
C VAL A 129 -0.30 10.82 -25.78
N ASP A 130 -0.28 12.09 -26.14
CA ASP A 130 0.15 13.17 -25.24
C ASP A 130 -0.95 13.57 -24.23
N CYS A 131 -0.62 14.41 -23.25
CA CYS A 131 -1.61 14.84 -22.24
C CYS A 131 -2.75 15.75 -22.78
N ASN A 132 -2.71 16.12 -24.06
CA ASN A 132 -3.76 16.86 -24.74
C ASN A 132 -4.60 15.98 -25.69
N ASP A 133 -4.54 14.65 -25.53
CA ASP A 133 -5.22 13.67 -26.37
C ASP A 133 -4.84 13.75 -27.86
N ARG A 134 -3.54 13.95 -28.14
CA ARG A 134 -2.99 13.85 -29.51
C ARG A 134 -2.30 12.53 -29.71
N LEU A 135 -2.72 11.78 -30.74
CA LEU A 135 -2.13 10.51 -31.11
C LEU A 135 -0.95 10.71 -32.07
N PHE A 136 0.21 10.20 -31.67
CA PHE A 136 1.41 10.11 -32.47
C PHE A 136 1.52 8.70 -33.03
N VAL A 137 1.72 8.59 -34.35
CA VAL A 137 1.87 7.31 -35.06
C VAL A 137 3.24 7.29 -35.73
N ALA A 138 4.09 6.34 -35.34
CA ALA A 138 5.38 6.08 -35.98
C ALA A 138 5.17 5.17 -37.20
N GLU A 139 5.33 5.74 -38.39
CA GLU A 139 5.16 5.03 -39.66
C GLU A 139 6.54 4.65 -40.19
N ARG A 140 6.90 3.37 -40.02
CA ARG A 140 8.23 2.86 -40.34
C ARG A 140 8.48 2.79 -41.84
N GLY A 141 7.48 2.41 -42.63
CA GLY A 141 7.62 2.24 -44.08
C GLY A 141 7.84 3.56 -44.82
N SER A 142 7.26 4.65 -44.32
CA SER A 142 7.34 6.00 -44.89
C SER A 142 8.32 6.93 -44.17
N ASP A 143 9.10 6.42 -43.21
CA ASP A 143 10.09 7.18 -42.44
C ASP A 143 9.52 8.49 -41.86
N ARG A 144 8.33 8.45 -41.24
CA ARG A 144 7.65 9.66 -40.74
C ARG A 144 6.87 9.41 -39.44
N ILE A 145 6.58 10.50 -38.73
CA ILE A 145 5.65 10.51 -37.59
C ILE A 145 4.43 11.38 -37.94
N LEU A 146 3.24 10.80 -37.79
CA LEU A 146 1.96 11.49 -38.00
C LEU A 146 1.37 11.89 -36.65
N ILE A 147 0.78 13.09 -36.57
CA ILE A 147 0.20 13.63 -35.34
C ILE A 147 -1.26 13.95 -35.59
N TYR A 148 -2.16 13.25 -34.90
CA TYR A 148 -3.61 13.43 -34.98
C TYR A 148 -4.14 14.02 -33.68
N ASP A 149 -5.09 14.94 -33.79
CA ASP A 149 -5.89 15.38 -32.66
C ASP A 149 -7.11 14.47 -32.53
N LEU A 150 -7.21 13.71 -31.42
CA LEU A 150 -8.27 12.73 -31.22
C LEU A 150 -9.64 13.37 -30.97
N TRP A 151 -9.68 14.65 -30.54
CA TRP A 151 -10.94 15.36 -30.34
C TRP A 151 -11.53 15.86 -31.65
N SER A 152 -10.70 16.46 -32.51
CA SER A 152 -11.15 16.98 -33.82
C SER A 152 -11.05 15.96 -34.96
N GLU A 153 -10.49 14.78 -34.70
CA GLU A 153 -10.22 13.70 -35.65
C GLU A 153 -9.45 14.18 -36.90
N ARG A 154 -8.55 15.15 -36.72
CA ARG A 154 -7.78 15.77 -37.80
C ARG A 154 -6.30 15.53 -37.66
N LEU A 155 -5.63 15.36 -38.80
CA LEU A 155 -4.17 15.38 -38.86
C LEU A 155 -3.68 16.80 -38.63
N VAL A 156 -2.93 16.98 -37.53
CA VAL A 156 -2.34 18.26 -37.13
C VAL A 156 -1.02 18.49 -37.88
N ARG A 157 -0.17 17.45 -37.98
CA ARG A 157 1.19 17.61 -38.50
C ARG A 157 1.78 16.30 -39.02
N ARG A 158 2.67 16.43 -40.01
CA ARG A 158 3.55 15.36 -40.51
C ARG A 158 5.00 15.74 -40.22
N VAL A 159 5.75 14.84 -39.58
CA VAL A 159 7.18 15.01 -39.32
C VAL A 159 7.94 14.00 -40.17
N ALA A 160 8.60 14.46 -41.22
CA ALA A 160 9.40 13.61 -42.11
C ALA A 160 10.79 13.36 -41.50
N LEU A 161 11.22 12.09 -41.45
CA LEU A 161 12.47 11.62 -40.84
C LEU A 161 13.17 10.59 -41.76
N PRO A 162 13.56 10.98 -42.98
CA PRO A 162 14.03 10.05 -44.01
C PRO A 162 15.23 9.21 -43.55
N GLY A 163 15.18 7.90 -43.78
CA GLY A 163 16.25 6.94 -43.44
C GLY A 163 16.39 6.62 -41.96
N THR A 164 15.51 7.15 -41.10
CA THR A 164 15.63 6.99 -39.64
C THR A 164 14.83 5.80 -39.09
N ARG A 165 13.84 5.28 -39.83
CA ARG A 165 13.01 4.12 -39.47
C ARG A 165 12.45 4.21 -38.03
N PRO A 166 11.46 5.09 -37.79
CA PRO A 166 10.83 5.21 -36.47
C PRO A 166 10.14 3.89 -36.10
N CYS A 167 10.44 3.35 -34.92
CA CYS A 167 9.97 2.02 -34.53
C CYS A 167 9.08 2.01 -33.29
N ASP A 168 9.29 2.93 -32.35
CA ASP A 168 8.59 2.95 -31.07
C ASP A 168 8.45 4.37 -30.53
N LEU A 169 7.41 4.62 -29.74
CA LEU A 169 7.04 5.92 -29.20
C LEU A 169 6.61 5.81 -27.73
N ALA A 170 6.99 6.78 -26.90
CA ALA A 170 6.45 6.93 -25.55
C ALA A 170 6.26 8.41 -25.20
N SER A 171 5.23 8.73 -24.43
CA SER A 171 4.88 10.11 -24.07
C SER A 171 4.98 10.39 -22.58
N HIS A 172 5.32 11.63 -22.25
CA HIS A 172 5.22 12.18 -20.90
C HIS A 172 4.82 13.65 -20.98
N GLY A 173 3.62 13.98 -20.47
CA GLY A 173 3.05 15.30 -20.65
C GLY A 173 2.89 15.64 -22.13
N ASN A 174 3.56 16.71 -22.57
CA ASN A 174 3.57 17.16 -23.99
C ASN A 174 4.72 16.57 -24.81
N ASP A 175 5.67 15.90 -24.16
CA ASP A 175 6.88 15.40 -24.78
C ASP A 175 6.68 13.96 -25.26
N VAL A 176 7.08 13.69 -26.50
CA VAL A 176 7.05 12.36 -27.09
C VAL A 176 8.47 11.98 -27.49
N TYR A 177 8.91 10.81 -27.01
CA TYR A 177 10.20 10.21 -27.29
C TYR A 177 10.02 9.16 -28.38
N ALA A 178 10.83 9.24 -29.43
CA ALA A 178 10.78 8.33 -30.57
C ALA A 178 12.10 7.59 -30.76
N VAL A 179 12.03 6.27 -30.90
CA VAL A 179 13.19 5.43 -31.22
C VAL A 179 13.36 5.36 -32.73
N LEU A 180 14.52 5.81 -33.20
CA LEU A 180 14.92 5.83 -34.60
C LEU A 180 15.96 4.72 -34.85
N THR A 181 15.49 3.56 -35.31
CA THR A 181 16.35 2.36 -35.44
C THR A 181 17.35 2.44 -36.59
N GLY A 182 17.06 3.24 -37.62
CA GLY A 182 17.97 3.45 -38.77
C GLY A 182 19.22 4.25 -38.39
N THR A 183 19.07 5.27 -37.53
CA THR A 183 20.18 6.11 -37.05
C THR A 183 20.68 5.71 -35.66
N LYS A 184 20.02 4.75 -34.99
CA LYS A 184 20.32 4.27 -33.63
C LYS A 184 20.28 5.40 -32.60
N GLN A 185 19.29 6.27 -32.72
CA GLN A 185 19.11 7.44 -31.86
C GLN A 185 17.70 7.46 -31.26
N ILE A 186 17.55 8.20 -30.16
CA ILE A 186 16.25 8.58 -29.61
C ILE A 186 16.10 10.08 -29.78
N VAL A 187 14.94 10.52 -30.24
CA VAL A 187 14.61 11.95 -30.37
C VAL A 187 13.40 12.30 -29.52
N ARG A 188 13.40 13.51 -28.96
CA ARG A 188 12.26 14.12 -28.27
C ARG A 188 11.61 15.14 -29.20
N LEU A 189 10.30 15.10 -29.34
CA LEU A 189 9.51 16.09 -30.06
C LEU A 189 8.19 16.37 -29.32
N THR A 190 7.57 17.50 -29.62
CA THR A 190 6.17 17.78 -29.24
C THR A 190 5.33 17.93 -30.51
N ALA A 191 4.03 18.16 -30.36
CA ALA A 191 3.16 18.43 -31.50
C ALA A 191 3.64 19.65 -32.33
N SER A 192 4.29 20.63 -31.70
CA SER A 192 4.75 21.88 -32.33
C SER A 192 6.26 21.98 -32.55
N SER A 193 7.09 21.31 -31.75
CA SER A 193 8.56 21.36 -31.88
C SER A 193 9.11 20.29 -32.85
N GLY A 194 10.29 20.53 -33.41
CA GLY A 194 11.01 19.52 -34.21
C GLY A 194 11.70 18.46 -33.34
N PRO A 195 12.17 17.36 -33.95
CA PRO A 195 12.90 16.30 -33.24
C PRO A 195 14.25 16.82 -32.72
N ALA A 196 14.49 16.68 -31.42
CA ALA A 196 15.75 16.99 -30.76
C ALA A 196 16.40 15.70 -30.21
N PRO A 197 17.68 15.43 -30.46
CA PRO A 197 18.32 14.18 -30.02
C PRO A 197 18.43 14.11 -28.49
N LEU A 198 18.13 12.93 -27.94
CA LEU A 198 18.35 12.57 -26.54
C LEU A 198 19.71 11.86 -26.43
N ALA A 199 20.54 12.28 -25.46
CA ALA A 199 21.82 11.61 -25.20
C ALA A 199 21.57 10.18 -24.65
N LEU A 200 22.22 9.19 -25.26
CA LEU A 200 22.13 7.80 -24.82
C LEU A 200 23.13 7.53 -23.68
N PRO A 201 22.80 6.66 -22.72
CA PRO A 201 23.73 6.22 -21.67
C PRO A 201 24.98 5.56 -22.24
N ASN A 202 26.11 5.71 -21.54
CA ASN A 202 27.36 5.07 -21.91
C ASN A 202 27.20 3.54 -21.97
N GLY A 203 27.38 2.96 -23.16
CA GLY A 203 27.24 1.52 -23.41
C GLY A 203 25.96 1.11 -24.14
N CYS A 204 24.95 1.99 -24.22
CA CYS A 204 23.75 1.76 -25.05
C CYS A 204 24.05 2.15 -26.50
N THR A 205 24.05 1.18 -27.40
CA THR A 205 24.47 1.36 -28.81
C THR A 205 23.36 1.12 -29.83
N ASP A 206 22.31 0.39 -29.47
CA ASP A 206 21.29 -0.06 -30.41
C ASP A 206 19.86 -0.03 -29.79
N PRO A 207 19.29 1.16 -29.56
CA PRO A 207 17.98 1.31 -28.92
C PRO A 207 16.87 0.74 -29.80
N SER A 208 15.97 -0.05 -29.19
CA SER A 208 14.89 -0.78 -29.88
C SER A 208 13.48 -0.41 -29.40
N ARG A 209 13.32 -0.13 -28.10
CA ARG A 209 12.05 0.30 -27.45
C ARG A 209 12.32 1.37 -26.39
N VAL A 210 11.30 2.17 -26.09
CA VAL A 210 11.36 3.24 -25.08
C VAL A 210 10.08 3.25 -24.26
N ALA A 211 10.21 3.48 -22.95
CA ALA A 211 9.07 3.77 -22.07
C ALA A 211 9.41 4.90 -21.11
N VAL A 212 8.42 5.69 -20.73
CA VAL A 212 8.63 6.85 -19.84
C VAL A 212 7.77 6.71 -18.59
N SER A 213 8.39 6.92 -17.42
CA SER A 213 7.71 6.80 -16.13
C SER A 213 6.69 7.94 -15.92
N PRO A 214 5.75 7.78 -14.97
CA PRO A 214 4.85 8.86 -14.57
C PRO A 214 5.55 10.17 -14.18
N SER A 215 6.78 10.08 -13.64
CA SER A 215 7.66 11.20 -13.25
C SER A 215 8.60 11.69 -14.35
N GLY A 216 8.65 11.02 -15.50
CA GLY A 216 9.44 11.43 -16.66
C GLY A 216 10.79 10.72 -16.82
N ALA A 217 11.07 9.68 -16.05
CA ALA A 217 12.27 8.85 -16.21
C ALA A 217 12.16 8.00 -17.48
N VAL A 218 13.17 8.06 -18.36
CA VAL A 218 13.16 7.39 -19.66
C VAL A 218 13.94 6.07 -19.57
N ALA A 219 13.27 4.95 -19.80
CA ALA A 219 13.86 3.62 -19.92
C ALA A 219 13.97 3.22 -21.39
N ILE A 220 15.09 2.57 -21.73
CA ILE A 220 15.49 2.24 -23.10
C ILE A 220 15.84 0.76 -23.13
N LEU A 221 15.18 -0.03 -23.98
CA LEU A 221 15.58 -1.41 -24.24
C LEU A 221 16.47 -1.47 -25.47
N GLU A 222 17.67 -1.98 -25.27
CA GLU A 222 18.66 -2.24 -26.32
C GLU A 222 18.54 -3.69 -26.82
N LYS A 223 18.73 -3.88 -28.14
CA LYS A 223 18.77 -5.21 -28.81
C LYS A 223 17.60 -6.11 -28.41
N ALA A 224 16.38 -5.57 -28.48
CA ALA A 224 15.17 -6.30 -28.13
C ALA A 224 15.06 -7.61 -28.94
N ALA A 225 14.43 -8.63 -28.35
CA ALA A 225 14.28 -9.99 -28.87
C ALA A 225 15.59 -10.78 -29.05
N THR A 226 16.70 -10.38 -28.38
CA THR A 226 17.99 -11.10 -28.43
C THR A 226 18.48 -11.55 -27.06
N ALA A 227 19.44 -12.48 -27.01
CA ALA A 227 20.08 -12.92 -25.76
C ALA A 227 20.85 -11.80 -25.02
N ASN A 228 21.24 -10.74 -25.74
CA ASN A 228 21.99 -9.60 -25.21
C ASN A 228 21.10 -8.41 -24.83
N ALA A 229 19.78 -8.61 -24.78
CA ALA A 229 18.83 -7.55 -24.47
C ALA A 229 19.07 -6.96 -23.06
N ARG A 230 19.08 -5.63 -22.97
CA ARG A 230 19.40 -4.89 -21.75
C ARG A 230 18.57 -3.61 -21.66
N VAL A 231 18.10 -3.31 -20.45
CA VAL A 231 17.40 -2.07 -20.13
C VAL A 231 18.40 -1.04 -19.58
N TRP A 232 18.40 0.14 -20.17
CA TRP A 232 19.20 1.31 -19.82
C TRP A 232 18.28 2.46 -19.40
N PHE A 233 18.79 3.39 -18.59
CA PHE A 233 18.03 4.55 -18.12
C PHE A 233 18.76 5.84 -18.54
N ALA A 234 18.04 6.74 -19.22
CA ALA A 234 18.65 7.90 -19.90
C ALA A 234 19.33 8.89 -18.95
N ASP A 235 18.83 8.98 -17.71
CA ASP A 235 19.33 9.88 -16.67
C ASP A 235 20.57 9.34 -15.93
N GLY A 236 20.91 8.07 -16.11
CA GLY A 236 22.00 7.39 -15.40
C GLY A 236 21.77 7.23 -13.90
N VAL A 237 20.55 7.50 -13.40
CA VAL A 237 20.20 7.42 -11.97
C VAL A 237 20.10 5.96 -11.51
N PHE A 238 19.59 5.10 -12.39
CA PHE A 238 19.38 3.68 -12.12
C PHE A 238 20.42 2.82 -12.85
N ALA A 239 20.83 1.72 -12.20
CA ALA A 239 21.71 0.74 -12.81
C ALA A 239 21.02 -0.01 -13.96
N SER A 240 21.75 -0.31 -15.04
CA SER A 240 21.23 -1.08 -16.17
C SER A 240 20.86 -2.52 -15.76
N VAL A 241 19.82 -3.08 -16.37
CA VAL A 241 19.33 -4.44 -16.04
C VAL A 241 19.42 -5.34 -17.27
N ALA A 242 20.16 -6.44 -17.16
CA ALA A 242 20.22 -7.44 -18.23
C ALA A 242 18.98 -8.35 -18.19
N VAL A 243 18.22 -8.37 -19.28
CA VAL A 243 17.00 -9.19 -19.41
C VAL A 243 17.03 -9.89 -20.77
N PRO A 244 17.65 -11.07 -20.87
CA PRO A 244 17.73 -11.81 -22.13
C PRO A 244 16.34 -12.07 -22.72
N MET A 245 16.22 -11.97 -24.04
CA MET A 245 14.99 -12.17 -24.79
C MET A 245 13.85 -11.20 -24.42
N ALA A 246 14.17 -10.04 -23.86
CA ALA A 246 13.19 -8.97 -23.64
C ALA A 246 12.65 -8.45 -24.97
N THR A 247 11.33 -8.43 -25.14
CA THR A 247 10.66 -7.94 -26.35
C THR A 247 10.21 -6.50 -26.21
N ASP A 248 9.76 -6.12 -25.00
CA ASP A 248 9.19 -4.81 -24.73
C ASP A 248 9.32 -4.43 -23.25
N LEU A 249 9.11 -3.15 -22.92
CA LEU A 249 9.19 -2.64 -21.54
C LEU A 249 8.09 -1.62 -21.25
N GLU A 250 7.71 -1.48 -19.99
CA GLU A 250 6.75 -0.47 -19.56
C GLU A 250 6.89 -0.17 -18.06
N TRP A 251 6.51 1.04 -17.65
CA TRP A 251 6.51 1.45 -16.25
C TRP A 251 5.18 1.13 -15.56
N GLU A 252 5.24 0.27 -14.54
CA GLU A 252 4.12 0.03 -13.63
C GLU A 252 3.99 1.17 -12.61
N SER A 253 5.12 1.72 -12.16
CA SER A 253 5.16 2.86 -11.25
C SER A 253 6.41 3.71 -11.53
N ASP A 254 6.66 4.76 -10.75
CA ASP A 254 7.90 5.56 -10.89
C ASP A 254 9.18 4.81 -10.56
N THR A 255 9.06 3.69 -9.86
CA THR A 255 10.20 2.91 -9.36
C THR A 255 10.12 1.44 -9.76
N VAL A 256 9.03 1.00 -10.37
CA VAL A 256 8.84 -0.38 -10.83
C VAL A 256 8.74 -0.42 -12.34
N ILE A 257 9.67 -1.14 -12.96
CA ILE A 257 9.67 -1.40 -14.40
C ILE A 257 9.32 -2.86 -14.68
N VAL A 258 8.49 -3.06 -15.71
CA VAL A 258 8.06 -4.37 -16.20
C VAL A 258 8.70 -4.59 -17.56
N VAL A 259 9.36 -5.74 -17.72
CA VAL A 259 10.02 -6.14 -18.96
C VAL A 259 9.37 -7.40 -19.49
N ALA A 260 8.66 -7.27 -20.61
CA ALA A 260 8.08 -8.40 -21.32
C ALA A 260 9.18 -9.17 -22.05
N ARG A 261 9.03 -10.49 -22.08
CA ARG A 261 9.93 -11.42 -22.77
C ARG A 261 9.18 -12.17 -23.86
N ARG A 262 9.86 -13.10 -24.53
CA ARG A 262 9.29 -13.99 -25.56
C ARG A 262 7.92 -14.62 -25.17
N PRO A 263 7.07 -14.94 -26.16
CA PRO A 263 5.79 -15.61 -25.94
C PRO A 263 5.88 -16.82 -25.01
N GLY A 264 5.01 -16.85 -24.00
CA GLY A 264 4.92 -17.90 -22.98
C GLY A 264 5.92 -17.80 -21.83
N ALA A 265 6.87 -16.85 -21.87
CA ALA A 265 7.76 -16.56 -20.74
C ALA A 265 7.13 -15.50 -19.80
N ASP A 266 7.41 -15.60 -18.50
CA ASP A 266 6.92 -14.61 -17.52
C ASP A 266 7.55 -13.22 -17.74
N PHE A 267 6.82 -12.14 -17.46
CA PHE A 267 7.31 -10.76 -17.49
C PHE A 267 8.09 -10.46 -16.21
N HIS A 268 9.30 -9.94 -16.34
CA HIS A 268 10.12 -9.61 -15.18
C HIS A 268 9.75 -8.23 -14.62
N ARG A 269 9.67 -8.14 -13.30
CA ARG A 269 9.44 -6.89 -12.58
C ARG A 269 10.68 -6.55 -11.77
N TYR A 270 11.10 -5.29 -11.83
CA TYR A 270 12.26 -4.81 -11.10
C TYR A 270 11.90 -3.53 -10.33
N GLN A 271 12.19 -3.53 -9.04
CA GLN A 271 12.21 -2.35 -8.19
C GLN A 271 13.55 -1.65 -8.40
N LEU A 272 13.49 -0.38 -8.75
CA LEU A 272 14.63 0.48 -8.98
C LEU A 272 14.79 1.43 -7.79
N THR A 273 16.02 1.51 -7.30
CA THR A 273 16.43 2.45 -6.25
C THR A 273 17.68 3.16 -6.74
N ALA A 274 17.69 4.49 -6.66
CA ALA A 274 18.82 5.29 -7.13
C ALA A 274 20.14 4.85 -6.48
N GLY A 275 21.17 4.59 -7.29
CA GLY A 275 22.48 4.14 -6.81
C GLY A 275 22.56 2.72 -6.24
N GLN A 276 21.48 1.95 -6.27
CA GLN A 276 21.46 0.54 -5.85
C GLN A 276 21.16 -0.40 -7.04
N PRO A 277 21.58 -1.67 -6.97
CA PRO A 277 21.20 -2.65 -7.99
C PRO A 277 19.68 -2.86 -7.99
N ALA A 278 19.11 -3.09 -9.18
CA ALA A 278 17.69 -3.36 -9.33
C ALA A 278 17.30 -4.65 -8.58
N VAL A 279 16.28 -4.57 -7.73
CA VAL A 279 15.77 -5.72 -6.96
C VAL A 279 14.65 -6.38 -7.75
N ARG A 280 14.75 -7.69 -7.98
CA ARG A 280 13.73 -8.43 -8.73
C ARG A 280 12.48 -8.65 -7.87
N LEU A 281 11.34 -8.17 -8.36
CA LEU A 281 10.02 -8.37 -7.75
C LEU A 281 9.33 -9.62 -8.31
N PRO A 282 8.22 -10.08 -7.70
CA PRO A 282 7.36 -11.10 -8.27
C PRO A 282 6.99 -10.79 -9.72
N SER A 283 7.31 -11.72 -10.63
CA SER A 283 7.07 -11.60 -12.06
C SER A 283 5.56 -11.53 -12.39
N LEU A 284 5.19 -10.99 -13.55
CA LEU A 284 3.82 -11.10 -14.08
C LEU A 284 3.73 -12.21 -15.10
N ARG A 285 2.51 -12.69 -15.34
CA ARG A 285 2.19 -13.69 -16.34
C ARG A 285 1.23 -13.12 -17.37
N GLY A 286 1.71 -13.03 -18.61
CA GLY A 286 0.90 -12.74 -19.79
C GLY A 286 0.53 -14.05 -20.50
N ARG A 287 -0.65 -14.59 -20.23
CA ARG A 287 -1.11 -15.84 -20.88
C ARG A 287 -1.43 -15.56 -22.34
N ASP A 288 -0.86 -16.37 -23.23
CA ASP A 288 -1.04 -16.23 -24.69
C ASP A 288 -0.52 -14.88 -25.25
N TYR A 289 0.42 -14.24 -24.54
CA TYR A 289 1.11 -13.04 -25.01
C TYR A 289 1.78 -13.29 -26.37
N ASP A 290 1.50 -12.41 -27.33
CA ASP A 290 1.96 -12.54 -28.71
C ASP A 290 3.43 -12.14 -28.92
N GLY A 291 4.03 -11.41 -27.98
CA GLY A 291 5.42 -10.95 -28.06
C GLY A 291 5.62 -9.56 -28.68
N LEU A 292 4.55 -8.82 -29.00
CA LEU A 292 4.63 -7.61 -29.82
C LEU A 292 4.68 -6.30 -29.04
N GLY A 293 3.92 -6.19 -27.95
CA GLY A 293 3.90 -4.99 -27.11
C GLY A 293 3.09 -5.11 -25.81
N ILE A 294 3.48 -4.31 -24.81
CA ILE A 294 2.79 -4.13 -23.54
C ILE A 294 2.49 -2.64 -23.30
N VAL A 295 1.54 -2.33 -22.41
CA VAL A 295 1.19 -0.93 -22.07
C VAL A 295 0.68 -0.83 -20.64
N ALA A 296 0.96 0.30 -19.97
CA ALA A 296 0.41 0.55 -18.64
C ALA A 296 -1.06 0.96 -18.74
N LEU A 297 -1.93 0.31 -17.96
CA LEU A 297 -3.34 0.67 -17.88
C LEU A 297 -3.49 2.05 -17.20
N PRO A 298 -4.40 2.91 -17.70
CA PRO A 298 -4.76 4.12 -16.99
C PRO A 298 -5.40 3.76 -15.65
N VAL A 299 -5.03 4.49 -14.60
CA VAL A 299 -5.63 4.30 -13.27
C VAL A 299 -7.09 4.75 -13.35
N THR A 300 -8.03 3.84 -13.08
CA THR A 300 -9.48 4.11 -13.20
C THR A 300 -10.00 5.15 -12.21
N GLU A 301 -9.19 5.50 -11.20
CA GLU A 301 -9.25 6.82 -10.60
C GLU A 301 -8.47 7.77 -11.51
N CYS A 302 -9.12 8.26 -12.58
CA CYS A 302 -8.78 9.55 -13.17
C CYS A 302 -9.11 10.63 -12.13
N SER A 303 -8.42 10.58 -11.00
CA SER A 303 -8.28 11.69 -10.12
C SER A 303 -7.25 12.58 -10.81
N CYS A 304 -7.77 13.50 -11.63
CA CYS A 304 -7.22 14.85 -11.66
C CYS A 304 -7.41 15.56 -10.29
N ALA A 305 -7.42 14.79 -9.19
CA ALA A 305 -7.31 15.28 -7.86
C ALA A 305 -5.83 15.55 -7.62
N THR A 306 -5.54 16.84 -7.54
CA THR A 306 -4.45 17.39 -6.74
C THR A 306 -4.49 16.83 -5.32
N SER A 307 -4.06 15.59 -5.12
CA SER A 307 -3.52 15.14 -3.85
C SER A 307 -2.00 15.25 -3.98
N LYS A 308 -1.46 16.31 -3.36
CA LYS A 308 -0.08 16.31 -2.90
C LYS A 308 0.03 15.23 -1.81
N SER A 309 0.11 13.98 -2.25
CA SER A 309 0.81 12.91 -1.57
C SER A 309 1.65 12.24 -2.64
N ALA A 310 2.76 12.90 -3.01
CA ALA A 310 3.79 12.35 -3.88
C ALA A 310 4.59 11.23 -3.18
N LYS A 311 3.91 10.34 -2.46
CA LYS A 311 4.54 9.24 -1.71
C LYS A 311 3.92 7.87 -1.93
N ASP A 312 2.72 7.77 -2.47
CA ASP A 312 2.19 6.49 -2.95
C ASP A 312 2.22 6.50 -4.48
N SER A 313 3.25 5.87 -5.03
CA SER A 313 3.34 5.57 -6.45
C SER A 313 2.10 4.74 -6.83
N VAL A 314 1.18 5.32 -7.60
CA VAL A 314 -0.03 4.61 -8.02
C VAL A 314 0.38 3.48 -8.95
N GLU A 315 0.31 2.24 -8.45
CA GLU A 315 0.66 1.04 -9.22
C GLU A 315 -0.30 0.84 -10.40
N ARG A 316 0.23 0.89 -11.62
CA ARG A 316 -0.52 0.66 -12.85
C ARG A 316 -0.44 -0.81 -13.23
N ARG A 317 -1.59 -1.42 -13.52
CA ARG A 317 -1.61 -2.76 -14.11
C ARG A 317 -0.99 -2.71 -15.52
N ILE A 318 -0.38 -3.80 -15.95
CA ILE A 318 0.19 -3.92 -17.30
C ILE A 318 -0.78 -4.70 -18.19
N GLY A 319 -1.06 -4.16 -19.37
CA GLY A 319 -1.84 -4.78 -20.43
C GLY A 319 -0.94 -5.28 -21.55
N TYR A 320 -1.43 -6.26 -22.29
CA TYR A 320 -0.71 -6.87 -23.40
C TYR A 320 -1.70 -7.40 -24.44
N TRP A 321 -1.22 -7.64 -25.65
CA TRP A 321 -2.02 -8.17 -26.74
C TRP A 321 -1.88 -9.68 -26.88
N THR A 322 -2.95 -10.33 -27.33
CA THR A 322 -2.99 -11.77 -27.63
C THR A 322 -3.70 -11.99 -28.97
N ALA A 323 -3.58 -13.19 -29.55
CA ALA A 323 -4.37 -13.58 -30.72
C ALA A 323 -5.90 -13.47 -30.51
N PHE A 324 -6.35 -13.41 -29.24
CA PHE A 324 -7.76 -13.28 -28.86
C PHE A 324 -8.14 -11.86 -28.40
N GLY A 325 -7.26 -10.87 -28.56
CA GLY A 325 -7.48 -9.49 -28.15
C GLY A 325 -6.69 -9.06 -26.91
N PHE A 326 -7.00 -7.86 -26.41
CA PHE A 326 -6.30 -7.23 -25.27
C PHE A 326 -6.59 -7.94 -23.94
N ARG A 327 -5.55 -8.15 -23.12
CA ARG A 327 -5.65 -8.75 -21.79
C ARG A 327 -4.76 -8.02 -20.78
N THR A 328 -5.02 -8.22 -19.50
CA THR A 328 -4.22 -7.68 -18.40
C THR A 328 -3.32 -8.75 -17.79
N ALA A 329 -2.09 -8.38 -17.48
CA ALA A 329 -1.11 -9.26 -16.83
C ALA A 329 -1.50 -9.48 -15.37
N VAL A 330 -1.32 -10.72 -14.91
CA VAL A 330 -1.62 -11.11 -13.54
C VAL A 330 -0.31 -11.49 -12.86
N LEU A 331 -0.19 -11.26 -11.56
CA LEU A 331 0.97 -11.73 -10.79
C LEU A 331 1.19 -13.23 -11.05
N ALA A 332 2.42 -13.58 -11.43
CA ALA A 332 2.80 -14.97 -11.59
C ALA A 332 2.62 -15.68 -10.25
N ARG A 333 2.05 -16.88 -10.31
CA ARG A 333 1.82 -17.67 -9.10
C ARG A 333 3.16 -17.96 -8.43
N GLN A 334 3.29 -17.56 -7.18
CA GLN A 334 4.43 -17.91 -6.35
C GLN A 334 4.44 -19.42 -6.12
N VAL A 335 5.58 -20.06 -6.41
CA VAL A 335 5.81 -21.49 -6.18
C VAL A 335 6.87 -21.63 -5.11
N TYR A 336 6.52 -22.28 -4.02
CA TYR A 336 7.41 -22.55 -2.90
C TYR A 336 8.20 -23.85 -3.12
N ALA A 337 9.39 -23.94 -2.51
CA ALA A 337 10.09 -25.20 -2.32
C ALA A 337 9.21 -26.21 -1.58
N ARG A 338 9.50 -27.51 -1.70
CA ARG A 338 8.75 -28.57 -0.98
C ARG A 338 9.24 -28.76 0.45
N SER A 339 10.54 -28.56 0.66
CA SER A 339 11.23 -28.67 1.93
C SER A 339 12.30 -27.60 2.00
N GLY A 340 12.63 -27.16 3.20
CA GLY A 340 13.73 -26.25 3.46
C GLY A 340 14.10 -26.27 4.94
N ARG A 341 15.34 -25.92 5.25
CA ARG A 341 15.89 -25.97 6.61
C ARG A 341 16.40 -24.61 7.05
N VAL A 342 16.28 -24.37 8.35
CA VAL A 342 16.95 -23.26 9.03
C VAL A 342 17.61 -23.80 10.29
N THR A 343 18.93 -23.57 10.41
CA THR A 343 19.73 -24.02 11.55
C THR A 343 20.18 -22.81 12.35
N THR A 344 19.84 -22.78 13.65
CA THR A 344 20.16 -21.66 14.52
C THR A 344 21.67 -21.57 14.78
N PHE A 345 22.12 -20.38 15.19
CA PHE A 345 23.42 -20.24 15.84
C PHE A 345 23.38 -20.82 17.26
N ARG A 346 24.55 -20.90 17.91
CA ARG A 346 24.71 -21.43 19.27
C ARG A 346 23.90 -20.64 20.30
N LEU A 347 22.90 -21.29 20.91
CA LEU A 347 22.18 -20.79 22.09
C LEU A 347 22.94 -21.22 23.35
N ASP A 348 23.18 -20.29 24.27
CA ASP A 348 23.97 -20.55 25.49
C ASP A 348 23.08 -20.47 26.74
N SER A 349 23.02 -21.56 27.51
CA SER A 349 22.33 -21.59 28.79
C SER A 349 23.11 -20.96 29.96
N GLY A 350 24.42 -20.74 29.77
CA GLY A 350 25.34 -20.19 30.77
C GLY A 350 25.87 -21.20 31.79
N ALA A 351 25.30 -22.41 31.87
CA ALA A 351 25.68 -23.44 32.84
C ALA A 351 26.05 -24.77 32.16
N PHE A 352 27.10 -25.40 32.67
CA PHE A 352 27.58 -26.72 32.22
C PHE A 352 26.55 -27.82 32.56
N GLN A 353 26.40 -28.80 31.67
CA GLN A 353 25.43 -29.89 31.78
C GLN A 353 23.99 -29.41 32.04
N THR A 354 23.59 -28.36 31.33
CA THR A 354 22.20 -27.90 31.39
C THR A 354 21.28 -28.89 30.69
N VAL A 355 20.26 -29.36 31.40
CA VAL A 355 19.14 -30.09 30.78
C VAL A 355 18.20 -29.05 30.21
N TRP A 356 18.03 -29.02 28.89
CA TRP A 356 17.08 -28.14 28.22
C TRP A 356 15.63 -28.62 28.44
N GLY A 357 14.70 -27.67 28.52
CA GLY A 357 13.30 -27.93 28.82
C GLY A 357 12.46 -28.17 27.56
N ARG A 358 11.52 -27.28 27.31
CA ARG A 358 10.65 -27.29 26.12
C ARG A 358 11.10 -26.27 25.09
N LEU A 359 10.77 -26.57 23.85
CA LEU A 359 10.82 -25.66 22.71
C LEU A 359 9.42 -25.11 22.48
N PHE A 360 9.30 -23.79 22.36
CA PHE A 360 8.10 -23.09 21.89
C PHE A 360 8.41 -22.39 20.57
N VAL A 361 7.57 -22.59 19.57
CA VAL A 361 7.71 -21.97 18.25
C VAL A 361 6.40 -21.30 17.87
N ASP A 362 6.44 -19.98 17.64
CA ASP A 362 5.30 -19.28 17.05
C ASP A 362 5.32 -19.50 15.53
N ALA A 363 4.39 -20.30 15.04
CA ALA A 363 4.29 -20.65 13.63
C ALA A 363 2.85 -20.51 13.12
N CYS A 364 2.74 -20.24 11.82
CA CYS A 364 1.49 -20.39 11.07
C CYS A 364 1.67 -21.58 10.14
N LEU A 365 0.92 -22.66 10.38
CA LEU A 365 0.97 -23.90 9.60
C LEU A 365 -0.36 -24.09 8.85
N PRO A 366 -0.46 -23.66 7.58
CA PRO A 366 -1.61 -23.94 6.74
C PRO A 366 -1.79 -25.45 6.47
N GLU A 367 -2.99 -25.84 6.04
CA GLU A 367 -3.26 -27.23 5.66
C GLU A 367 -2.28 -27.77 4.61
N GLY A 368 -1.75 -28.98 4.86
CA GLY A 368 -0.75 -29.62 4.00
C GLY A 368 0.67 -29.05 4.15
N THR A 369 0.95 -28.33 5.24
CA THR A 369 2.31 -27.96 5.67
C THR A 369 2.66 -28.66 6.99
N ASP A 370 3.96 -28.87 7.24
CA ASP A 370 4.49 -29.53 8.43
C ASP A 370 5.75 -28.80 8.91
N LEU A 371 6.03 -28.87 10.22
CA LEU A 371 7.20 -28.27 10.85
C LEU A 371 7.82 -29.29 11.80
N ARG A 372 9.12 -29.53 11.64
CA ARG A 372 9.88 -30.49 12.45
C ARG A 372 11.12 -29.83 13.05
N ALA A 373 11.57 -30.36 14.17
CA ALA A 373 12.77 -29.90 14.86
C ALA A 373 13.78 -31.03 15.09
N HIS A 374 15.05 -30.66 15.14
CA HIS A 374 16.17 -31.49 15.57
C HIS A 374 17.04 -30.68 16.53
N PHE A 375 17.58 -31.33 17.57
CA PHE A 375 18.31 -30.67 18.65
C PHE A 375 19.73 -31.20 18.75
N ILE A 376 20.70 -30.31 18.70
CA ILE A 376 22.12 -30.61 18.88
C ILE A 376 22.57 -29.94 20.17
N VAL A 377 23.21 -30.70 21.06
CA VAL A 377 23.68 -30.19 22.35
C VAL A 377 25.15 -30.53 22.55
N ALA A 378 25.91 -29.56 23.07
CA ALA A 378 27.31 -29.73 23.47
C ALA A 378 27.61 -28.91 24.73
N ASP A 379 28.61 -29.31 25.51
CA ASP A 379 29.08 -28.54 26.67
C ASP A 379 30.24 -27.62 26.33
N ASP A 380 31.13 -28.08 25.47
CA ASP A 380 32.29 -27.34 25.00
C ASP A 380 32.06 -26.81 23.58
N ALA A 381 32.70 -25.69 23.28
CA ALA A 381 32.80 -25.19 21.93
C ALA A 381 33.99 -25.91 21.29
N ASP A 382 33.75 -27.08 20.70
CA ASP A 382 34.80 -27.80 19.99
C ASP A 382 35.45 -26.90 18.92
N ASP A 383 36.78 -27.00 18.75
CA ASP A 383 37.55 -26.33 17.68
C ASP A 383 37.23 -26.88 16.27
N GLU A 384 36.16 -27.68 16.15
CA GLU A 384 35.70 -28.25 14.90
C GLU A 384 35.15 -27.18 13.97
N THR A 385 35.33 -27.40 12.67
CA THR A 385 34.89 -26.44 11.66
C THR A 385 33.35 -26.42 11.61
N PRO A 386 32.71 -25.26 11.88
CA PRO A 386 31.26 -25.14 11.83
C PRO A 386 30.77 -25.22 10.38
N ILE A 387 29.49 -25.53 10.19
CA ILE A 387 28.86 -25.46 8.87
C ILE A 387 28.99 -24.05 8.27
N VAL A 388 29.10 -23.97 6.94
CA VAL A 388 29.08 -22.70 6.22
C VAL A 388 27.70 -22.06 6.35
N ARG A 389 27.65 -20.77 6.70
CA ARG A 389 26.38 -20.03 6.81
C ARG A 389 25.77 -19.83 5.42
N GLY A 390 24.66 -20.50 5.15
CA GLY A 390 23.85 -20.30 3.96
C GLY A 390 23.02 -19.02 4.06
N ALA A 391 22.99 -18.24 2.97
CA ALA A 391 22.16 -17.05 2.85
C ALA A 391 20.68 -17.40 2.67
N PRO A 392 19.73 -16.60 3.18
CA PRO A 392 18.33 -16.69 2.76
C PRO A 392 18.22 -16.52 1.24
N VAL A 393 17.47 -17.40 0.57
CA VAL A 393 17.40 -17.46 -0.90
C VAL A 393 16.93 -16.13 -1.51
N ASN A 394 16.02 -15.43 -0.84
CA ASN A 394 15.46 -14.16 -1.31
C ASN A 394 16.40 -12.96 -1.16
N LEU A 395 17.41 -13.03 -0.29
CA LEU A 395 18.36 -11.94 -0.04
C LEU A 395 19.69 -12.12 -0.81
N GLY A 396 19.96 -13.31 -1.34
CA GLY A 396 21.03 -13.57 -2.31
C GLY A 396 22.40 -13.09 -1.82
N SER A 397 23.10 -12.28 -2.63
CA SER A 397 24.40 -11.67 -2.27
C SER A 397 24.28 -10.23 -1.73
N SER A 398 23.05 -9.70 -1.65
CA SER A 398 22.79 -8.31 -1.25
C SER A 398 22.74 -8.09 0.26
N TYR A 399 23.01 -9.12 1.06
CA TYR A 399 22.94 -9.06 2.51
C TYR A 399 24.32 -9.04 3.15
N THR A 400 24.44 -8.26 4.22
CA THR A 400 25.62 -8.24 5.11
C THR A 400 25.12 -8.30 6.54
N VAL A 401 25.60 -9.27 7.32
CA VAL A 401 25.35 -9.32 8.76
C VAL A 401 26.20 -8.24 9.41
N GLU A 402 25.56 -7.28 10.09
CA GLU A 402 26.29 -6.29 10.90
C GLU A 402 27.05 -7.01 12.01
N HIS A 403 28.34 -6.67 12.16
CA HIS A 403 29.24 -7.30 13.12
C HIS A 403 29.26 -8.84 13.03
N ALA A 404 29.52 -9.37 11.82
CA ALA A 404 29.59 -10.80 11.57
C ALA A 404 30.58 -11.52 12.50
N GLU A 405 31.66 -10.84 12.91
CA GLU A 405 32.67 -11.30 13.87
C GLU A 405 32.14 -11.56 15.28
N LEU A 406 31.03 -10.92 15.66
CA LEU A 406 30.37 -11.11 16.96
C LEU A 406 29.25 -12.16 16.90
N SER A 407 28.99 -12.73 15.73
CA SER A 407 27.95 -13.75 15.59
C SER A 407 28.38 -15.06 16.26
N PRO A 408 27.53 -15.68 17.09
CA PRO A 408 27.84 -17.00 17.65
C PRO A 408 28.05 -18.04 16.55
N PRO A 409 28.88 -19.07 16.80
CA PRO A 409 29.16 -20.09 15.81
C PRO A 409 27.93 -20.95 15.49
N LEU A 410 27.89 -21.45 14.27
CA LEU A 410 26.96 -22.48 13.80
C LEU A 410 27.39 -23.87 14.35
N PRO A 411 26.55 -24.92 14.27
CA PRO A 411 26.95 -26.23 14.79
C PRO A 411 28.14 -26.80 14.03
N PRO A 412 28.96 -27.66 14.67
CA PRO A 412 30.00 -28.43 13.99
C PRO A 412 29.42 -29.21 12.81
N ALA A 413 30.13 -29.25 11.68
CA ALA A 413 29.63 -29.88 10.46
C ALA A 413 29.34 -31.39 10.62
N VAL A 414 30.01 -32.06 11.56
CA VAL A 414 29.82 -33.49 11.86
C VAL A 414 28.52 -33.75 12.61
N MET A 415 28.01 -32.76 13.35
CA MET A 415 26.77 -32.87 14.13
C MET A 415 25.54 -32.32 13.40
N ALA A 416 25.74 -31.73 12.22
CA ALA A 416 24.64 -31.15 11.44
C ALA A 416 23.76 -32.28 10.87
N PRO A 417 22.43 -32.24 11.09
CA PRO A 417 21.56 -33.33 10.71
C PRO A 417 21.39 -33.43 9.19
N ASP A 418 21.31 -34.66 8.69
CA ASP A 418 20.84 -34.92 7.34
C ASP A 418 19.32 -34.67 7.22
N ALA A 419 18.80 -34.59 5.99
CA ALA A 419 17.39 -34.22 5.75
C ALA A 419 16.40 -35.19 6.42
N ASP A 420 16.76 -36.47 6.52
CA ASP A 420 15.92 -37.52 7.10
C ASP A 420 16.01 -37.59 8.63
N GLU A 421 16.92 -36.85 9.27
CA GLU A 421 17.15 -36.88 10.73
C GLU A 421 16.31 -35.84 11.50
N VAL A 422 15.70 -34.89 10.78
CA VAL A 422 14.80 -33.89 11.37
C VAL A 422 13.39 -34.45 11.47
N VAL A 423 13.17 -35.28 12.50
CA VAL A 423 11.96 -36.09 12.61
C VAL A 423 10.97 -35.65 13.67
N GLN A 424 11.39 -34.85 14.66
CA GLN A 424 10.53 -34.56 15.81
C GLN A 424 9.42 -33.56 15.44
N PRO A 425 8.14 -33.93 15.51
CA PRO A 425 7.04 -33.01 15.26
C PRO A 425 6.87 -32.03 16.42
N LEU A 426 6.24 -30.89 16.13
CA LEU A 426 5.78 -29.96 17.15
C LEU A 426 4.25 -30.04 17.25
N HIS A 427 3.72 -29.89 18.46
CA HIS A 427 2.30 -29.98 18.74
C HIS A 427 1.71 -28.61 19.02
N GLU A 428 0.53 -28.31 18.46
CA GLU A 428 -0.18 -27.06 18.74
C GLU A 428 -0.62 -27.01 20.20
N ARG A 429 -0.36 -25.89 20.89
CA ARG A 429 -0.81 -25.69 22.27
C ARG A 429 -2.29 -25.32 22.33
N GLU A 430 -3.07 -26.13 23.04
CA GLU A 430 -4.49 -25.85 23.31
C GLU A 430 -4.71 -24.64 24.24
N SER A 431 -3.75 -24.34 25.13
CA SER A 431 -3.87 -23.23 26.09
C SER A 431 -3.46 -21.86 25.54
N GLY A 432 -3.05 -21.81 24.26
CA GLY A 432 -2.52 -20.62 23.59
C GLY A 432 -1.04 -20.40 23.85
N ARG A 433 -0.62 -19.12 23.85
CA ARG A 433 0.78 -18.72 24.05
C ARG A 433 1.25 -19.03 25.47
N GLU A 434 2.52 -19.40 25.61
CA GLU A 434 3.15 -19.61 26.92
C GLU A 434 3.35 -18.31 27.70
N LEU A 435 3.46 -17.17 27.00
CA LEU A 435 3.53 -15.85 27.62
C LEU A 435 2.12 -15.35 28.02
N PRO A 436 1.87 -15.07 29.31
CA PRO A 436 0.58 -14.62 29.80
C PRO A 436 0.07 -13.37 29.07
N TRP A 437 -1.20 -13.40 28.65
CA TRP A 437 -1.92 -12.22 28.16
C TRP A 437 -1.36 -11.57 26.88
N THR A 438 -0.57 -12.31 26.09
CA THR A 438 0.09 -11.82 24.85
C THR A 438 -0.62 -12.21 23.55
N ALA A 439 -1.79 -12.84 23.63
CA ALA A 439 -2.57 -13.20 22.46
C ALA A 439 -3.03 -11.93 21.72
N VAL A 440 -2.84 -11.91 20.41
CA VAL A 440 -3.27 -10.81 19.55
C VAL A 440 -4.47 -11.30 18.75
N PRO A 441 -5.68 -10.71 18.92
CA PRO A 441 -6.85 -11.11 18.16
C PRO A 441 -6.60 -11.00 16.64
N GLY A 442 -6.96 -12.04 15.89
CA GLY A 442 -6.80 -12.09 14.43
C GLY A 442 -5.39 -12.42 13.94
N ASP A 443 -4.44 -12.67 14.84
CA ASP A 443 -3.13 -13.20 14.47
C ASP A 443 -3.26 -14.66 14.00
N ARG A 444 -2.58 -15.03 12.90
CA ARG A 444 -2.62 -16.41 12.35
C ARG A 444 -1.53 -17.31 12.93
N PHE A 445 -0.68 -16.75 13.80
CA PHE A 445 0.42 -17.46 14.42
C PHE A 445 -0.01 -18.05 15.76
N GLU A 446 0.01 -19.38 15.79
CA GLU A 446 -0.20 -20.18 16.99
C GLU A 446 1.15 -20.66 17.56
N THR A 447 1.14 -21.02 18.84
CA THR A 447 2.33 -21.53 19.51
C THR A 447 2.34 -23.06 19.46
N PHE A 448 3.41 -23.60 18.89
CA PHE A 448 3.69 -25.03 18.85
C PHE A 448 4.75 -25.39 19.88
N GLU A 449 4.55 -26.48 20.61
CA GLU A 449 5.47 -26.96 21.65
C GLU A 449 6.04 -28.35 21.34
N ALA A 450 7.27 -28.58 21.80
CA ALA A 450 7.91 -29.88 21.76
C ALA A 450 8.94 -30.02 22.91
N PRO A 451 9.11 -31.20 23.53
CA PRO A 451 10.18 -31.41 24.50
C PRO A 451 11.54 -31.42 23.81
N ILE A 452 12.57 -30.82 24.41
CA ILE A 452 13.93 -30.89 23.87
C ILE A 452 14.53 -32.25 24.26
N ASN A 453 14.40 -33.23 23.36
CA ASN A 453 14.88 -34.60 23.58
C ASN A 453 16.38 -34.73 23.25
N ALA A 454 17.21 -34.00 23.99
CA ALA A 454 18.67 -34.02 23.84
C ALA A 454 19.34 -34.35 25.18
N PRO A 455 20.60 -34.85 25.18
CA PRO A 455 21.39 -34.98 26.40
C PRO A 455 21.61 -33.61 27.06
N ALA A 456 22.12 -33.63 28.30
CA ALA A 456 22.48 -32.40 29.00
C ALA A 456 23.70 -31.75 28.35
N GLY A 457 23.67 -30.42 28.21
CA GLY A 457 24.82 -29.64 27.77
C GLY A 457 24.53 -28.14 27.72
N ARG A 458 25.59 -27.34 27.85
CA ARG A 458 25.51 -25.88 27.93
C ARG A 458 24.94 -25.22 26.68
N TYR A 459 25.36 -25.67 25.51
CA TYR A 459 25.04 -25.09 24.21
C TYR A 459 23.95 -25.90 23.50
N LEU A 460 23.05 -25.19 22.81
CA LEU A 460 22.00 -25.79 21.99
C LEU A 460 21.99 -25.18 20.59
N TRP A 461 21.92 -26.03 19.57
CA TRP A 461 21.55 -25.65 18.21
C TRP A 461 20.28 -26.37 17.83
N ILE A 462 19.45 -25.69 17.04
CA ILE A 462 18.14 -26.20 16.63
C ILE A 462 18.09 -26.12 15.11
N THR A 463 17.79 -27.24 14.47
CA THR A 463 17.48 -27.27 13.04
C THR A 463 15.98 -27.44 12.90
N LEU A 464 15.33 -26.46 12.27
CA LEU A 464 13.93 -26.54 11.89
C LEU A 464 13.82 -26.93 10.43
N GLU A 465 13.02 -27.95 10.14
CA GLU A 465 12.65 -28.33 8.78
C GLU A 465 11.22 -27.90 8.49
N LEU A 466 11.06 -27.04 7.50
CA LEU A 466 9.79 -26.57 6.98
C LEU A 466 9.41 -27.47 5.81
N ARG A 467 8.19 -28.02 5.80
CA ARG A 467 7.65 -28.82 4.68
C ARG A 467 6.36 -28.20 4.16
N GLY A 468 6.23 -28.10 2.85
CA GLY A 468 5.10 -27.46 2.19
C GLY A 468 4.66 -28.13 0.90
N ASN A 469 3.54 -27.68 0.35
CA ASN A 469 2.88 -28.28 -0.82
C ASN A 469 3.08 -27.48 -2.12
N THR A 470 4.19 -26.73 -2.20
CA THR A 470 4.56 -25.76 -3.26
C THR A 470 3.61 -24.59 -3.48
N ARG A 471 2.40 -24.59 -2.89
CA ARG A 471 1.39 -23.55 -3.03
C ARG A 471 1.30 -22.67 -1.80
N VAL A 472 1.50 -23.25 -0.63
CA VAL A 472 1.47 -22.61 0.67
C VAL A 472 2.75 -22.97 1.42
N THR A 473 3.24 -22.06 2.25
CA THR A 473 4.44 -22.24 3.08
C THR A 473 4.08 -22.17 4.56
N PRO A 474 4.67 -23.01 5.42
CA PRO A 474 4.69 -22.74 6.84
C PRO A 474 5.48 -21.44 7.09
N LYS A 475 5.07 -20.68 8.10
CA LYS A 475 5.74 -19.44 8.51
C LYS A 475 6.18 -19.54 9.96
N VAL A 476 7.43 -19.26 10.25
CA VAL A 476 7.98 -19.26 11.61
C VAL A 476 8.38 -17.85 12.00
N ARG A 477 7.87 -17.35 13.12
CA ARG A 477 8.13 -15.98 13.60
C ARG A 477 9.10 -15.94 14.78
N CYS A 478 8.96 -16.87 15.71
CA CYS A 478 9.74 -16.85 16.93
C CYS A 478 10.01 -18.27 17.43
N LEU A 479 11.19 -18.45 18.02
CA LEU A 479 11.61 -19.66 18.70
C LEU A 479 12.07 -19.30 20.12
N ARG A 480 11.65 -20.10 21.10
CA ARG A 480 11.99 -19.95 22.52
C ARG A 480 12.34 -21.31 23.10
N ALA A 481 13.57 -21.48 23.56
CA ALA A 481 14.03 -22.70 24.21
C ALA A 481 14.20 -22.48 25.71
N GLU A 482 13.49 -23.25 26.53
CA GLU A 482 13.51 -23.15 27.99
C GLU A 482 14.81 -23.70 28.58
N HIS A 483 15.46 -22.94 29.47
CA HIS A 483 16.63 -23.43 30.22
C HIS A 483 16.67 -22.87 31.65
N PRO A 484 17.08 -23.67 32.65
CA PRO A 484 17.11 -25.13 32.65
C PRO A 484 15.68 -25.72 32.61
N SER A 485 15.59 -27.03 32.39
CA SER A 485 14.35 -27.81 32.52
C SER A 485 13.80 -27.78 33.96
N HIS A 486 12.59 -28.29 34.13
CA HIS A 486 11.90 -28.25 35.42
C HIS A 486 12.60 -29.06 36.52
N ASP A 487 12.42 -28.60 37.77
CA ASP A 487 13.09 -29.13 38.95
C ASP A 487 12.26 -30.17 39.73
N TYR A 488 11.07 -30.54 39.26
CA TYR A 488 10.12 -31.36 40.02
C TYR A 488 10.70 -32.71 40.45
N LEU A 489 11.53 -33.33 39.62
CA LEU A 489 12.21 -34.59 39.99
C LEU A 489 13.12 -34.41 41.21
N ARG A 490 13.77 -33.24 41.37
CA ARG A 490 14.62 -32.92 42.53
C ARG A 490 13.81 -32.71 43.82
N ARG A 491 12.51 -32.39 43.69
CA ARG A 491 11.60 -32.22 44.83
C ARG A 491 11.02 -33.55 45.32
N LEU A 492 11.11 -34.61 44.51
CA LEU A 492 10.70 -35.95 44.90
C LEU A 492 11.81 -36.69 45.67
N PRO A 493 11.46 -37.72 46.47
CA PRO A 493 12.46 -38.56 47.12
C PRO A 493 13.44 -39.17 46.12
N ARG A 494 14.75 -39.20 46.48
CA ARG A 494 15.83 -39.74 45.62
C ARG A 494 15.62 -41.19 45.16
N THR A 495 14.73 -41.95 45.79
CA THR A 495 14.35 -43.30 45.36
C THR A 495 13.85 -43.35 43.92
N PHE A 496 13.17 -42.28 43.47
CA PHE A 496 12.62 -42.18 42.11
C PHE A 496 13.65 -41.77 41.04
N SER A 497 14.85 -41.36 41.45
CA SER A 497 15.93 -40.93 40.56
C SER A 497 17.19 -41.80 40.68
N ARG A 498 17.06 -43.04 41.18
CA ARG A 498 18.20 -43.96 41.38
C ARG A 498 18.75 -44.54 40.09
N SER A 499 17.87 -44.81 39.12
CA SER A 499 18.23 -45.34 37.81
C SER A 499 18.02 -44.25 36.75
N ASP A 500 19.02 -44.02 35.90
CA ASP A 500 18.98 -42.95 34.89
C ASP A 500 17.81 -43.09 33.91
N ALA A 501 17.48 -44.32 33.50
CA ALA A 501 16.33 -44.58 32.63
C ALA A 501 14.99 -44.15 33.27
N ALA A 502 14.77 -44.51 34.54
CA ALA A 502 13.55 -44.10 35.26
C ALA A 502 13.55 -42.60 35.55
N ALA A 503 14.71 -42.01 35.86
CA ALA A 503 14.86 -40.57 36.07
C ALA A 503 14.53 -39.77 34.80
N SER A 504 15.06 -40.18 33.65
CA SER A 504 14.79 -39.55 32.34
C SER A 504 13.31 -39.69 31.92
N PHE A 505 12.71 -40.86 32.13
CA PHE A 505 11.28 -41.05 31.89
C PHE A 505 10.43 -40.18 32.82
N LEU A 506 10.69 -40.22 34.13
CA LEU A 506 9.90 -39.51 35.13
C LEU A 506 10.05 -37.99 34.99
N LEU A 507 11.24 -37.49 34.62
CA LEU A 507 11.44 -36.08 34.28
C LEU A 507 10.48 -35.69 33.13
N ARG A 508 10.54 -36.38 32.00
CA ARG A 508 9.66 -36.11 30.84
C ARG A 508 8.17 -36.26 31.17
N TYR A 509 7.81 -37.24 32.01
CA TYR A 509 6.43 -37.43 32.45
C TYR A 509 5.94 -36.27 33.34
N LEU A 510 6.79 -35.77 34.26
CA LEU A 510 6.46 -34.64 35.13
C LEU A 510 6.39 -33.31 34.37
N ALA A 511 7.04 -33.19 33.21
CA ALA A 511 6.98 -31.99 32.37
C ALA A 511 5.55 -31.63 31.95
N ILE A 512 4.66 -32.62 31.78
CA ILE A 512 3.25 -32.41 31.43
C ILE A 512 2.52 -31.65 32.56
N PHE A 513 2.70 -32.10 33.80
CA PHE A 513 2.09 -31.45 34.97
C PHE A 513 2.72 -30.08 35.23
N GLU A 514 4.04 -30.01 35.06
CA GLU A 514 4.74 -28.75 35.22
C GLU A 514 4.29 -27.71 34.19
N GLY A 515 4.02 -28.11 32.95
CA GLY A 515 3.56 -27.17 31.94
C GLY A 515 2.23 -26.51 32.30
N PHE A 516 1.28 -27.27 32.84
CA PHE A 516 0.00 -26.72 33.30
C PHE A 516 0.13 -25.85 34.56
N LEU A 517 0.84 -26.34 35.57
CA LEU A 517 1.00 -25.62 36.84
C LEU A 517 1.85 -24.36 36.69
N GLY A 518 2.96 -24.47 35.95
CA GLY A 518 3.85 -23.35 35.65
C GLY A 518 3.16 -22.25 34.86
N GLU A 519 2.31 -22.61 33.89
CA GLU A 519 1.49 -21.63 33.18
C GLU A 519 0.49 -20.92 34.09
N THR A 520 -0.19 -21.67 34.98
CA THR A 520 -1.12 -21.10 35.94
C THR A 520 -0.42 -20.15 36.92
N GLU A 521 0.77 -20.53 37.38
CA GLU A 521 1.62 -19.69 38.23
C GLU A 521 2.07 -18.42 37.51
N ALA A 522 2.57 -18.54 36.27
CA ALA A 522 2.98 -17.42 35.43
C ALA A 522 1.83 -16.41 35.23
N ARG A 523 0.63 -16.87 34.85
CA ARG A 523 -0.56 -16.04 34.72
C ARG A 523 -0.94 -15.36 36.04
N GLY A 524 -0.75 -16.05 37.17
CA GLY A 524 -0.98 -15.51 38.51
C GLY A 524 0.04 -14.45 38.93
N VAL A 525 1.31 -14.60 38.59
CA VAL A 525 2.36 -13.61 38.84
C VAL A 525 2.15 -12.36 37.98
N ASP A 526 1.87 -12.56 36.69
CA ASP A 526 1.71 -11.49 35.70
C ASP A 526 0.30 -10.89 35.63
N ARG A 527 -0.58 -11.22 36.59
CA ARG A 527 -1.96 -10.68 36.64
C ARG A 527 -2.00 -9.15 36.68
N HIS A 528 -0.94 -8.51 37.16
CA HIS A 528 -0.83 -7.06 37.24
C HIS A 528 -0.85 -6.41 35.84
N LEU A 529 -0.45 -7.14 34.78
CA LEU A 529 -0.54 -6.69 33.39
C LEU A 529 -2.00 -6.51 32.92
N LEU A 530 -2.96 -7.15 33.58
CA LEU A 530 -4.38 -6.95 33.30
C LEU A 530 -4.92 -5.62 33.85
N LEU A 531 -4.18 -4.95 34.75
CA LEU A 531 -4.62 -3.70 35.37
C LEU A 531 -4.16 -2.46 34.59
N ASP A 532 -3.10 -2.58 33.78
CA ASP A 532 -2.67 -1.49 32.89
C ASP A 532 -3.42 -1.56 31.55
N PRO A 533 -4.19 -0.52 31.18
CA PRO A 533 -4.91 -0.46 29.92
C PRO A 533 -4.02 -0.56 28.68
N CYS A 534 -2.72 -0.29 28.79
CA CYS A 534 -1.78 -0.43 27.68
C CYS A 534 -1.35 -1.88 27.44
N SER A 535 -1.25 -2.71 28.48
CA SER A 535 -0.82 -4.11 28.37
C SER A 535 -1.98 -5.12 28.34
N ALA A 536 -3.14 -4.77 28.89
CA ALA A 536 -4.26 -5.70 28.99
C ALA A 536 -4.72 -6.20 27.60
N PRO A 537 -5.13 -7.46 27.44
CA PRO A 537 -5.76 -7.94 26.21
C PRO A 537 -7.00 -7.11 25.84
N ALA A 538 -7.31 -7.02 24.54
CA ALA A 538 -8.46 -6.25 24.07
C ALA A 538 -9.78 -6.72 24.71
N ASP A 539 -9.93 -8.03 24.91
CA ASP A 539 -11.10 -8.66 25.51
C ASP A 539 -11.28 -8.31 27.00
N CYS A 540 -10.20 -7.91 27.67
CA CYS A 540 -10.24 -7.47 29.07
C CYS A 540 -10.57 -5.98 29.21
N LEU A 541 -10.57 -5.18 28.12
CA LEU A 541 -10.82 -3.74 28.18
C LEU A 541 -12.23 -3.40 28.69
N PRO A 542 -13.33 -4.09 28.29
CA PRO A 542 -14.65 -3.85 28.86
C PRO A 542 -14.71 -4.12 30.37
N TRP A 543 -14.03 -5.17 30.84
CA TRP A 543 -13.92 -5.48 32.26
C TRP A 543 -13.16 -4.37 33.02
N LEU A 544 -12.05 -3.87 32.47
CA LEU A 544 -11.33 -2.73 33.04
C LEU A 544 -12.17 -1.44 33.06
N ALA A 545 -12.86 -1.15 31.95
CA ALA A 545 -13.74 0.01 31.83
C ALA A 545 -14.88 -0.02 32.86
N SER A 546 -15.36 -1.21 33.23
CA SER A 546 -16.41 -1.35 34.23
C SER A 546 -16.02 -0.81 35.63
N PHE A 547 -14.74 -0.92 36.02
CA PHE A 547 -14.26 -0.37 37.31
C PHE A 547 -14.34 1.15 37.38
N VAL A 548 -14.25 1.83 36.24
CA VAL A 548 -14.34 3.29 36.15
C VAL A 548 -15.71 3.77 35.65
N GLY A 549 -16.68 2.86 35.49
CA GLY A 549 -18.03 3.19 35.03
C GLY A 549 -18.10 3.63 33.56
N LEU A 550 -17.15 3.20 32.72
CA LEU A 550 -17.16 3.44 31.28
C LEU A 550 -17.83 2.28 30.54
N THR A 551 -18.64 2.63 29.53
CA THR A 551 -19.11 1.69 28.51
C THR A 551 -18.33 1.99 27.23
N LEU A 552 -17.59 0.99 26.75
CA LEU A 552 -16.81 1.14 25.53
C LEU A 552 -17.70 0.84 24.32
N ASP A 553 -17.53 1.64 23.28
CA ASP A 553 -18.07 1.35 21.96
C ASP A 553 -16.95 0.71 21.12
N ASP A 554 -17.26 -0.37 20.41
CA ASP A 554 -16.27 -1.08 19.57
C ASP A 554 -15.77 -0.20 18.42
N ARG A 555 -16.57 0.78 17.96
CA ARG A 555 -16.19 1.76 16.93
C ARG A 555 -15.03 2.66 17.37
N TRP A 556 -14.69 2.69 18.66
CA TRP A 556 -13.53 3.43 19.17
C TRP A 556 -12.21 2.72 18.87
N ALA A 557 -12.22 1.42 18.58
CA ALA A 557 -11.03 0.68 18.18
C ALA A 557 -10.48 1.14 16.83
N SER A 558 -11.38 1.51 15.90
CA SER A 558 -11.09 1.99 14.54
C SER A 558 -11.09 3.52 14.45
N ALA A 559 -10.78 4.22 15.54
CA ALA A 559 -10.74 5.67 15.59
C ALA A 559 -9.78 6.27 14.53
N PRO A 560 -10.17 7.35 13.83
CA PRO A 560 -9.33 7.97 12.81
C PRO A 560 -7.99 8.43 13.39
N ALA A 561 -6.90 8.09 12.70
CA ALA A 561 -5.58 8.56 13.07
C ALA A 561 -5.35 9.98 12.53
N PRO A 562 -4.77 10.90 13.32
CA PRO A 562 -4.17 12.08 12.73
C PRO A 562 -2.99 11.62 11.85
N CYS A 563 -2.96 12.11 10.60
CA CYS A 563 -1.82 12.04 9.70
C CYS A 563 -1.20 10.64 9.47
N GLY A 564 -2.01 9.65 9.05
CA GLY A 564 -1.50 8.45 8.36
C GLY A 564 -0.66 7.46 9.19
N HIS A 565 -0.57 7.64 10.51
CA HIS A 565 0.04 6.67 11.43
C HIS A 565 -1.05 5.73 11.96
N ALA A 566 -0.71 4.53 12.45
CA ALA A 566 -1.70 3.69 13.13
C ALA A 566 -2.21 4.42 14.39
N SER A 567 -3.50 4.76 14.44
CA SER A 567 -4.09 5.42 15.63
C SER A 567 -3.99 4.47 16.82
N PRO A 568 -3.47 4.89 17.98
CA PRO A 568 -3.54 4.07 19.18
C PRO A 568 -5.00 3.83 19.56
N ASP A 569 -5.39 2.59 19.89
CA ASP A 569 -6.78 2.22 20.28
C ASP A 569 -7.35 3.25 21.27
N ALA A 570 -8.37 4.00 20.85
CA ALA A 570 -8.90 5.12 21.64
C ALA A 570 -9.50 4.62 22.97
N ARG A 571 -9.98 3.36 23.02
CA ARG A 571 -10.51 2.74 24.24
C ARG A 571 -9.47 2.73 25.37
N ARG A 572 -8.23 2.34 25.05
CA ARG A 572 -7.12 2.26 26.01
C ARG A 572 -6.75 3.62 26.58
N ARG A 573 -6.72 4.65 25.72
CA ARG A 573 -6.44 6.04 26.12
C ARG A 573 -7.52 6.61 27.03
N ILE A 574 -8.79 6.38 26.68
CA ILE A 574 -9.93 6.84 27.49
C ILE A 574 -9.92 6.17 28.87
N ILE A 575 -9.65 4.86 28.97
CA ILE A 575 -9.54 4.17 30.27
C ILE A 575 -8.38 4.75 31.09
N LYS A 576 -7.20 4.96 30.45
CA LYS A 576 -6.03 5.53 31.13
C LYS A 576 -6.27 6.94 31.67
N GLU A 577 -7.00 7.77 30.94
CA GLU A 577 -7.35 9.14 31.34
C GLU A 577 -8.68 9.24 32.10
N ALA A 578 -9.36 8.12 32.39
CA ALA A 578 -10.72 8.09 32.91
C ALA A 578 -10.90 8.94 34.18
N ALA A 579 -9.97 8.81 35.14
CA ALA A 579 -10.03 9.57 36.40
C ALA A 579 -10.06 11.09 36.18
N TRP A 580 -9.29 11.59 35.21
CA TRP A 580 -9.28 13.02 34.85
C TRP A 580 -10.54 13.40 34.08
N LEU A 581 -10.95 12.59 33.09
CA LEU A 581 -12.15 12.82 32.28
C LEU A 581 -13.43 12.89 33.13
N PHE A 582 -13.57 11.99 34.12
CA PHE A 582 -14.73 12.00 35.01
C PHE A 582 -14.72 13.14 36.01
N ARG A 583 -13.54 13.57 36.48
CA ARG A 583 -13.42 14.76 37.34
C ARG A 583 -13.91 16.03 36.65
N TYR A 584 -13.72 16.12 35.34
CA TYR A 584 -14.11 17.26 34.52
C TYR A 584 -15.33 16.96 33.63
N ARG A 585 -16.15 15.96 33.99
CA ARG A 585 -17.33 15.58 33.21
C ARG A 585 -18.29 16.75 33.07
N GLY A 586 -18.75 17.00 31.84
CA GLY A 586 -19.68 18.08 31.53
C GLY A 586 -19.05 19.49 31.50
N THR A 587 -17.74 19.61 31.71
CA THR A 587 -17.01 20.88 31.53
C THR A 587 -16.40 20.97 30.14
N LEU A 588 -16.06 22.19 29.69
CA LEU A 588 -15.41 22.40 28.40
C LEU A 588 -14.11 21.58 28.25
N PRO A 589 -13.14 21.61 29.20
CA PRO A 589 -11.91 20.83 29.05
C PRO A 589 -12.14 19.32 28.97
N GLY A 590 -13.10 18.80 29.77
CA GLY A 590 -13.42 17.38 29.76
C GLY A 590 -14.07 16.92 28.45
N LEU A 591 -15.05 17.69 27.95
CA LEU A 591 -15.75 17.36 26.71
C LEU A 591 -14.84 17.52 25.48
N THR A 592 -14.04 18.59 25.42
CA THR A 592 -13.03 18.78 24.37
C THR A 592 -12.07 17.59 24.34
N ARG A 593 -11.47 17.22 25.47
CA ARG A 593 -10.50 16.12 25.53
C ARG A 593 -11.10 14.78 25.12
N PHE A 594 -12.35 14.49 25.52
CA PHE A 594 -13.01 13.24 25.16
C PHE A 594 -13.18 13.11 23.64
N ILE A 595 -13.60 14.20 22.97
CA ILE A 595 -13.79 14.20 21.51
C ILE A 595 -12.43 14.15 20.80
N GLU A 596 -11.42 14.87 21.29
CA GLU A 596 -10.05 14.83 20.75
C GLU A 596 -9.42 13.44 20.83
N LEU A 597 -9.66 12.68 21.91
CA LEU A 597 -9.15 11.31 22.05
C LEU A 597 -9.72 10.37 20.98
N TYR A 598 -10.96 10.58 20.54
CA TYR A 598 -11.60 9.81 19.47
C TYR A 598 -11.23 10.33 18.06
N VAL A 599 -11.37 11.64 17.81
CA VAL A 599 -11.19 12.24 16.48
C VAL A 599 -9.72 12.43 16.11
N GLY A 600 -8.83 12.55 17.09
CA GLY A 600 -7.39 12.80 16.88
C GLY A 600 -7.04 14.20 16.37
N SER A 601 -8.03 15.09 16.23
CA SER A 601 -7.87 16.48 15.80
C SER A 601 -8.34 17.44 16.89
N PRO A 602 -7.82 18.68 16.95
CA PRO A 602 -8.25 19.66 17.95
C PRO A 602 -9.72 20.01 17.78
N VAL A 603 -10.45 20.13 18.90
CA VAL A 603 -11.90 20.41 18.90
C VAL A 603 -12.18 21.74 19.59
N ILE A 604 -12.97 22.59 18.94
CA ILE A 604 -13.34 23.90 19.49
C ILE A 604 -14.80 23.84 19.93
N ILE A 605 -15.06 24.14 21.21
CA ILE A 605 -16.42 24.24 21.74
C ILE A 605 -16.76 25.70 22.01
N ILE A 606 -17.83 26.19 21.38
CA ILE A 606 -18.31 27.57 21.50
C ILE A 606 -19.65 27.58 22.23
N GLU A 607 -19.70 28.23 23.38
CA GLU A 607 -20.95 28.44 24.11
C GLU A 607 -21.76 29.57 23.45
N LYS A 608 -23.02 29.33 23.09
CA LYS A 608 -23.82 30.30 22.34
C LYS A 608 -24.10 31.59 23.13
N PHE A 609 -24.00 31.57 24.45
CA PHE A 609 -24.12 32.81 25.23
C PHE A 609 -23.00 33.82 24.92
N ARG A 610 -21.82 33.36 24.46
CA ARG A 610 -20.73 34.24 24.04
C ARG A 610 -20.99 34.93 22.70
N LEU A 611 -21.96 34.41 21.94
CA LEU A 611 -22.46 35.00 20.70
C LEU A 611 -23.63 35.96 20.95
N ARG A 612 -24.02 36.20 22.21
CA ARG A 612 -25.06 37.18 22.54
C ARG A 612 -24.64 38.55 22.03
N GLY A 613 -25.54 39.17 21.27
CA GLY A 613 -25.32 40.47 20.68
C GLY A 613 -24.34 40.50 19.50
N VAL A 614 -23.70 39.38 19.17
CA VAL A 614 -23.13 39.19 17.84
C VAL A 614 -24.30 38.85 16.93
N GLY A 615 -25.02 39.89 16.47
CA GLY A 615 -26.07 39.75 15.48
C GLY A 615 -25.56 38.89 14.32
N ALA A 616 -26.46 38.09 13.76
CA ALA A 616 -26.18 37.20 12.65
C ALA A 616 -25.50 37.92 11.47
N VAL A 617 -24.16 38.03 11.52
CA VAL A 617 -23.32 38.19 10.32
C VAL A 617 -23.20 36.79 9.67
N VAL A 618 -24.34 36.14 9.50
CA VAL A 618 -24.53 34.92 8.73
C VAL A 618 -25.48 35.33 7.61
N LEU A 619 -24.88 35.76 6.50
CA LEU A 619 -25.58 36.07 5.26
C LEU A 619 -26.45 34.88 4.84
N GLY A 620 -27.78 35.06 4.81
CA GLY A 620 -28.68 34.06 4.25
C GLY A 620 -30.17 34.28 4.45
N ASP A 621 -30.61 34.78 5.61
CA ASP A 621 -32.03 35.07 5.86
C ASP A 621 -32.28 36.58 5.76
N ARG A 622 -33.15 36.96 4.83
CA ARG A 622 -33.42 38.36 4.45
C ARG A 622 -34.27 39.16 5.43
N GLU A 623 -34.59 38.64 6.61
CA GLU A 623 -35.45 39.35 7.57
C GLU A 623 -35.04 39.06 9.01
N THR A 624 -34.02 39.75 9.52
CA THR A 624 -33.93 40.09 10.96
C THR A 624 -32.91 41.20 11.18
N SER A 625 -33.36 42.33 11.73
CA SER A 625 -32.53 43.46 12.16
C SER A 625 -31.83 43.13 13.49
N HIS A 626 -30.56 43.52 13.61
CA HIS A 626 -29.68 43.14 14.73
C HIS A 626 -29.81 44.08 15.94
N ASN A 627 -29.62 43.53 17.14
CA ASN A 627 -29.28 44.29 18.36
C ASN A 627 -28.16 43.57 19.13
N SER A 628 -27.04 44.27 19.36
CA SER A 628 -26.01 43.83 20.30
C SER A 628 -26.33 44.26 21.72
N ILE A 629 -26.34 43.34 22.69
CA ILE A 629 -26.56 43.64 24.11
C ILE A 629 -25.25 43.43 24.87
N VAL A 630 -24.72 44.50 25.46
CA VAL A 630 -23.58 44.44 26.40
C VAL A 630 -24.09 44.84 27.77
N GLY A 631 -24.25 43.87 28.67
CA GLY A 631 -24.66 44.12 30.05
C GLY A 631 -26.10 44.64 30.21
N VAL A 632 -26.48 44.87 31.46
CA VAL A 632 -27.83 45.33 31.84
C VAL A 632 -28.01 46.78 31.35
N GLY A 633 -28.78 46.96 30.29
CA GLY A 633 -29.49 48.22 30.03
C GLY A 633 -28.89 49.24 29.05
N PHE A 634 -27.81 48.96 28.30
CA PHE A 634 -27.33 49.92 27.29
C PHE A 634 -27.27 49.32 25.87
N ARG A 635 -28.05 49.91 24.95
CA ARG A 635 -28.00 49.68 23.50
C ARG A 635 -27.25 50.84 22.84
N ILE A 636 -26.28 50.55 21.97
CA ILE A 636 -25.61 51.56 21.13
C ILE A 636 -25.76 51.13 19.67
N GLY A 637 -26.40 51.98 18.85
CA GLY A 637 -26.42 51.86 17.39
C GLY A 637 -27.69 51.25 16.79
N GLY A 638 -28.64 52.11 16.41
CA GLY A 638 -29.77 51.79 15.55
C GLY A 638 -30.36 53.07 14.96
N ALA A 639 -30.57 53.11 13.65
CA ALA A 639 -31.21 54.25 12.99
C ALA A 639 -32.71 54.24 13.32
N VAL A 640 -33.20 55.36 13.85
CA VAL A 640 -34.63 55.59 14.07
C VAL A 640 -35.30 55.78 12.72
N SER A 641 -35.98 54.75 12.22
CA SER A 641 -37.00 54.94 11.18
C SER A 641 -38.14 53.95 11.28
N SER A 642 -39.33 54.53 11.39
CA SER A 642 -40.67 54.06 11.00
C SER A 642 -41.21 52.76 11.61
N ASP A 643 -42.10 52.95 12.60
CA ASP A 643 -43.36 52.25 12.86
C ASP A 643 -43.61 50.96 12.07
N THR A 644 -43.33 49.81 12.68
CA THR A 644 -44.29 48.70 12.82
C THR A 644 -43.75 47.65 13.78
N SER A 645 -44.62 47.21 14.70
CA SER A 645 -44.38 46.28 15.82
C SER A 645 -43.51 46.83 16.97
N THR A 646 -44.15 47.56 17.88
CA THR A 646 -43.74 47.59 19.28
C THR A 646 -43.77 46.16 19.82
N PRO A 647 -42.64 45.59 20.29
CA PRO A 647 -42.69 44.41 21.15
C PRO A 647 -43.17 44.90 22.52
N ASP A 648 -44.23 44.29 23.04
CA ASP A 648 -44.75 44.62 24.36
C ASP A 648 -43.71 44.28 25.43
N THR A 649 -43.19 45.31 26.08
CA THR A 649 -42.23 45.33 27.20
C THR A 649 -40.76 44.90 26.94
N PRO A 650 -39.77 45.68 27.42
CA PRO A 650 -38.34 45.37 27.30
C PRO A 650 -37.92 44.06 28.01
N ASP A 651 -38.67 43.62 29.03
CA ASP A 651 -38.41 42.37 29.76
C ASP A 651 -38.62 41.11 28.90
N GLN A 652 -39.53 41.13 27.92
CA GLN A 652 -39.82 39.96 27.08
C GLN A 652 -38.72 39.72 26.03
N ILE A 653 -38.14 40.77 25.45
CA ILE A 653 -37.08 40.66 24.43
C ILE A 653 -35.76 40.20 25.05
N ASP A 654 -35.41 40.72 26.23
CA ASP A 654 -34.22 40.29 26.97
C ASP A 654 -34.38 38.83 27.37
N ALA A 655 -35.52 38.46 27.98
CA ALA A 655 -35.81 37.06 28.34
C ALA A 655 -35.73 36.11 27.13
N ASP A 656 -36.17 36.53 25.95
CA ASP A 656 -36.18 35.69 24.74
C ASP A 656 -34.77 35.53 24.12
N ALA A 657 -33.95 36.59 24.10
CA ALA A 657 -32.56 36.50 23.67
C ALA A 657 -31.71 35.66 24.65
N PHE A 658 -31.95 35.81 25.96
CA PHE A 658 -31.34 34.99 27.00
C PHE A 658 -31.76 33.52 26.86
N ARG A 659 -33.06 33.22 26.65
CA ARG A 659 -33.58 31.86 26.43
C ARG A 659 -33.06 31.22 25.13
N THR A 660 -32.91 32.00 24.07
CA THR A 660 -32.46 31.51 22.74
C THR A 660 -31.01 31.01 22.75
N HIS A 661 -30.15 31.60 23.59
CA HIS A 661 -28.70 31.30 23.66
C HIS A 661 -28.27 30.58 24.95
N ALA A 662 -29.13 30.53 25.97
CA ALA A 662 -28.82 29.86 27.24
C ALA A 662 -28.71 28.34 27.05
N HIS A 663 -27.74 27.74 27.76
CA HIS A 663 -27.50 26.30 27.80
C HIS A 663 -27.22 25.65 26.44
N ARG A 664 -26.92 26.43 25.40
CA ARG A 664 -26.58 25.91 24.07
C ARG A 664 -25.09 26.05 23.78
N PHE A 665 -24.47 25.04 23.18
CA PHE A 665 -23.10 25.13 22.67
C PHE A 665 -22.97 24.48 21.29
N THR A 666 -21.92 24.85 20.56
CA THR A 666 -21.61 24.29 19.25
C THR A 666 -20.22 23.66 19.29
N VAL A 667 -20.12 22.42 18.84
CA VAL A 667 -18.85 21.68 18.72
C VAL A 667 -18.37 21.81 17.29
N MET A 668 -17.23 22.46 17.09
CA MET A 668 -16.59 22.63 15.80
C MET A 668 -15.43 21.65 15.66
N ILE A 669 -15.51 20.82 14.61
CA ILE A 669 -14.50 19.82 14.29
C ILE A 669 -13.88 20.20 12.93
N PRO A 670 -12.59 20.56 12.90
CA PRO A 670 -11.89 20.97 11.69
C PRO A 670 -11.45 19.76 10.84
N ALA A 671 -12.33 18.77 10.68
CA ALA A 671 -12.08 17.58 9.90
C ALA A 671 -13.38 17.13 9.22
N PRO A 672 -13.31 16.61 7.98
CA PRO A 672 -14.44 15.88 7.40
C PRO A 672 -14.61 14.57 8.18
N LEU A 673 -15.79 14.38 8.78
CA LEU A 673 -16.15 13.13 9.45
C LEU A 673 -17.11 12.35 8.55
N THR A 674 -17.00 11.01 8.59
CA THR A 674 -18.03 10.13 8.01
C THR A 674 -19.29 10.13 8.88
N ASP A 675 -20.41 9.67 8.32
CA ASP A 675 -21.69 9.57 9.06
C ASP A 675 -21.55 8.69 10.33
N GLU A 676 -20.78 7.60 10.24
CA GLU A 676 -20.50 6.73 11.38
C GLU A 676 -19.69 7.44 12.47
N GLN A 677 -18.66 8.20 12.10
CA GLN A 677 -17.84 8.97 13.05
C GLN A 677 -18.67 10.08 13.72
N LEU A 678 -19.56 10.73 12.98
CA LEU A 678 -20.46 11.76 13.50
C LEU A 678 -21.43 11.17 14.53
N ASP A 679 -21.95 9.97 14.32
CA ASP A 679 -22.80 9.27 15.27
C ASP A 679 -22.06 8.95 16.58
N VAL A 680 -20.82 8.46 16.49
CA VAL A 680 -19.98 8.20 17.67
C VAL A 680 -19.73 9.48 18.49
N VAL A 681 -19.35 10.58 17.83
CA VAL A 681 -19.15 11.88 18.50
C VAL A 681 -20.45 12.35 19.14
N THR A 682 -21.58 12.17 18.46
CA THR A 682 -22.91 12.52 19.00
C THR A 682 -23.23 11.73 20.25
N GLN A 683 -22.95 10.42 20.27
CA GLN A 683 -23.16 9.55 21.42
C GLN A 683 -22.27 9.95 22.60
N ILE A 684 -21.00 10.24 22.35
CA ILE A 684 -20.06 10.77 23.36
C ILE A 684 -20.62 12.03 24.02
N ILE A 685 -21.05 13.02 23.22
CA ILE A 685 -21.58 14.28 23.74
C ILE A 685 -22.86 14.02 24.53
N LYS A 686 -23.77 13.16 24.06
CA LYS A 686 -25.01 12.81 24.76
C LYS A 686 -24.75 12.21 26.15
N ILE A 687 -23.74 11.35 26.29
CA ILE A 687 -23.41 10.68 27.55
C ILE A 687 -22.73 11.65 28.54
N HIS A 688 -21.84 12.52 28.06
CA HIS A 688 -20.97 13.32 28.92
C HIS A 688 -21.41 14.76 29.14
N ARG A 689 -22.36 15.30 28.36
CA ARG A 689 -22.91 16.65 28.54
C ARG A 689 -23.81 16.76 29.80
N PRO A 690 -23.94 17.95 30.40
CA PRO A 690 -24.96 18.21 31.40
C PRO A 690 -26.37 18.10 30.78
N ALA A 691 -27.32 17.48 31.49
CA ALA A 691 -28.64 17.15 30.97
C ALA A 691 -29.43 18.36 30.43
N HIS A 692 -29.26 19.53 31.03
CA HIS A 692 -29.99 20.75 30.70
C HIS A 692 -29.45 21.51 29.47
N THR A 693 -28.36 21.03 28.84
CA THR A 693 -27.75 21.71 27.70
C THR A 693 -28.41 21.31 26.37
N SER A 694 -28.11 22.01 25.28
CA SER A 694 -28.34 21.54 23.91
C SER A 694 -27.07 21.78 23.09
N PHE A 695 -26.83 20.95 22.08
CA PHE A 695 -25.61 21.04 21.28
C PHE A 695 -25.89 20.90 19.79
N ASP A 696 -25.07 21.58 19.01
CA ASP A 696 -24.97 21.42 17.56
C ASP A 696 -23.55 21.00 17.20
N ILE A 697 -23.38 20.15 16.18
CA ILE A 697 -22.08 19.74 15.67
C ILE A 697 -21.87 20.39 14.29
N CYS A 698 -20.73 21.01 14.09
CA CYS A 698 -20.32 21.59 12.81
C CYS A 698 -19.00 20.98 12.38
N THR A 699 -19.01 20.24 11.27
CA THR A 699 -17.81 19.73 10.60
C THR A 699 -17.38 20.70 9.52
N ALA A 700 -16.13 21.14 9.55
CA ALA A 700 -15.58 22.01 8.50
C ALA A 700 -14.87 21.14 7.45
N GLY A 701 -15.63 20.72 6.42
CA GLY A 701 -15.12 19.99 5.26
C GLY A 701 -15.02 20.89 4.02
N ALA A 702 -13.84 20.88 3.38
CA ALA A 702 -13.55 21.51 2.07
C ALA A 702 -13.62 23.05 1.98
N GLY A 703 -12.49 23.69 2.32
CA GLY A 703 -12.06 25.00 1.84
C GLY A 703 -12.70 26.22 2.53
N MET A 704 -11.98 27.34 2.52
CA MET A 704 -12.49 28.63 2.99
C MET A 704 -13.55 29.14 2.01
N ARG A 705 -14.83 29.03 2.37
CA ARG A 705 -15.94 29.51 1.54
C ARG A 705 -16.41 30.89 2.02
N VAL A 706 -16.14 31.92 1.23
CA VAL A 706 -16.65 33.26 1.52
C VAL A 706 -18.18 33.23 1.44
N GLY A 707 -18.86 33.67 2.50
CA GLY A 707 -20.32 33.70 2.60
C GLY A 707 -20.99 32.44 3.18
N ARG A 708 -20.26 31.35 3.43
CA ARG A 708 -20.81 30.14 4.10
C ARG A 708 -19.81 29.55 5.09
N GLY A 709 -20.08 29.70 6.39
CA GLY A 709 -19.39 28.97 7.46
C GLY A 709 -17.93 29.38 7.72
N LEU A 710 -17.44 30.45 7.08
CA LEU A 710 -16.10 31.00 7.32
C LEU A 710 -16.13 31.97 8.50
N MET A 711 -15.50 31.58 9.60
CA MET A 711 -15.21 32.41 10.77
C MET A 711 -13.71 32.64 10.81
N LEU A 712 -13.30 33.89 10.67
CA LEU A 712 -11.89 34.28 10.75
C LEU A 712 -11.30 33.82 12.09
N ALA A 713 -10.12 33.20 12.05
CA ALA A 713 -9.41 32.59 13.17
C ALA A 713 -10.05 31.33 13.80
N VAL A 714 -11.25 30.89 13.37
CA VAL A 714 -11.93 29.71 13.93
C VAL A 714 -12.12 28.60 12.88
N SER A 715 -12.57 28.93 11.67
CA SER A 715 -12.70 27.99 10.54
C SER A 715 -11.89 28.41 9.30
N SER A 716 -11.03 29.42 9.44
CA SER A 716 -10.06 29.83 8.42
C SER A 716 -8.85 28.91 8.43
N ILE A 717 -8.99 27.71 7.87
CA ILE A 717 -7.90 26.74 7.73
C ILE A 717 -7.47 26.73 6.26
N ILE A 718 -6.21 27.08 6.01
CA ILE A 718 -5.60 26.96 4.69
C ILE A 718 -5.17 25.51 4.50
N GLY A 719 -5.87 24.79 3.63
CA GLY A 719 -5.57 23.40 3.25
C GLY A 719 -5.87 23.17 1.77
N PRO A 720 -5.51 22.00 1.21
CA PRO A 720 -5.86 21.66 -0.15
C PRO A 720 -7.39 21.76 -0.33
N THR A 721 -7.82 22.61 -1.27
CA THR A 721 -9.23 22.73 -1.65
C THR A 721 -9.71 21.43 -2.31
N GLY A 722 -10.99 21.09 -2.14
CA GLY A 722 -11.56 19.91 -2.79
C GLY A 722 -11.29 19.92 -4.29
N ALA A 723 -10.73 18.83 -4.81
CA ALA A 723 -10.46 18.67 -6.22
C ALA A 723 -11.77 18.57 -7.03
N PHE A 724 -11.71 18.93 -8.32
CA PHE A 724 -12.75 18.53 -9.27
C PHE A 724 -12.83 17.00 -9.28
N SER A 725 -14.05 16.47 -9.13
CA SER A 725 -14.31 15.04 -9.27
C SER A 725 -15.10 14.78 -10.56
N PRO A 726 -14.83 13.67 -11.26
CA PRO A 726 -15.60 13.31 -12.45
C PRO A 726 -17.06 13.04 -12.07
N PHE A 727 -18.00 13.74 -12.72
CA PHE A 727 -19.43 13.57 -12.53
C PHE A 727 -20.01 12.70 -13.65
N GLN A 728 -20.45 11.49 -13.30
CA GLN A 728 -21.08 10.59 -14.26
C GLN A 728 -22.58 10.90 -14.39
N ILE A 729 -23.01 11.23 -15.61
CA ILE A 729 -24.43 11.46 -15.92
C ILE A 729 -25.12 10.09 -16.02
N ALA A 730 -25.92 9.76 -15.01
CA ALA A 730 -26.83 8.63 -15.00
C ALA A 730 -28.28 9.14 -14.92
N ALA A 731 -29.26 8.26 -15.12
CA ALA A 731 -30.69 8.62 -15.13
C ALA A 731 -31.19 9.29 -13.82
N THR A 732 -30.46 9.15 -12.72
CA THR A 732 -30.79 9.72 -11.39
C THR A 732 -29.78 10.77 -10.91
N SER A 733 -28.88 11.23 -11.77
CA SER A 733 -27.85 12.20 -11.38
C SER A 733 -28.45 13.61 -11.25
N VAL A 734 -28.51 14.14 -10.02
CA VAL A 734 -28.99 15.50 -9.73
C VAL A 734 -27.80 16.38 -9.35
N LEU A 735 -27.51 17.39 -10.16
CA LEU A 735 -26.59 18.48 -9.79
C LEU A 735 -27.34 19.42 -8.83
N GLY A 736 -26.79 19.65 -7.63
CA GLY A 736 -27.30 20.69 -6.74
C GLY A 736 -27.15 22.08 -7.37
N ARG A 737 -27.94 23.05 -6.90
CA ARG A 737 -27.90 24.47 -7.37
C ARG A 737 -26.52 25.13 -7.30
N ASP A 738 -25.60 24.56 -6.52
CA ASP A 738 -24.30 25.15 -6.18
C ASP A 738 -23.11 24.34 -6.75
N ALA A 739 -23.34 23.41 -7.69
CA ALA A 739 -22.29 22.59 -8.29
C ALA A 739 -21.65 23.24 -9.53
N ILE A 740 -20.31 23.22 -9.61
CA ILE A 740 -19.52 23.83 -10.69
C ILE A 740 -19.07 22.74 -11.66
N VAL A 741 -19.39 22.89 -12.95
CA VAL A 741 -18.97 22.00 -14.04
C VAL A 741 -17.88 22.69 -14.86
N GLY A 742 -16.71 22.06 -15.00
CA GLY A 742 -15.59 22.57 -15.81
C GLY A 742 -14.38 21.62 -15.82
N ARG A 743 -13.38 21.89 -16.68
CA ARG A 743 -12.07 21.22 -16.64
C ARG A 743 -11.11 22.09 -15.82
N PRO A 744 -10.20 21.52 -15.00
CA PRO A 744 -9.09 22.28 -14.45
C PRO A 744 -8.29 22.90 -15.60
N ALA A 745 -8.40 24.21 -15.75
CA ALA A 745 -7.44 25.00 -16.52
C ALA A 745 -6.35 25.44 -15.55
N GLU A 746 -5.09 25.46 -15.99
CA GLU A 746 -4.01 26.03 -15.17
C GLU A 746 -4.38 27.46 -14.78
N GLY A 747 -4.68 27.67 -13.50
CA GLY A 747 -4.80 28.99 -12.91
C GLY A 747 -3.45 29.68 -12.96
N GLY A 748 -3.46 30.96 -13.32
CA GLY A 748 -2.26 31.73 -13.59
C GLY A 748 -1.16 31.60 -12.51
N SER A 749 0.09 31.40 -12.95
CA SER A 749 1.24 31.36 -12.06
C SER A 749 1.53 32.74 -11.46
N VAL A 750 1.94 32.76 -10.19
CA VAL A 750 2.35 33.99 -9.49
C VAL A 750 3.58 34.54 -10.19
N GLY A 751 3.47 35.76 -10.71
CA GLY A 751 4.54 36.48 -11.42
C GLY A 751 4.25 36.75 -12.90
N ASN A 752 3.50 35.88 -13.59
CA ASN A 752 3.22 36.00 -15.04
C ASN A 752 1.77 36.33 -15.39
N SER A 753 0.88 36.40 -14.40
CA SER A 753 -0.56 36.48 -14.63
C SER A 753 -1.15 37.82 -14.19
N ARG A 754 -2.00 38.43 -15.03
CA ARG A 754 -2.72 39.68 -14.72
C ARG A 754 -4.19 39.36 -14.44
N LEU A 755 -4.64 39.78 -13.26
CA LEU A 755 -6.04 39.65 -12.81
C LEU A 755 -6.97 40.36 -13.80
N GLY A 756 -7.97 39.64 -14.33
CA GLY A 756 -8.91 40.17 -15.32
C GLY A 756 -8.50 40.01 -16.80
N ALA A 757 -7.26 39.62 -17.09
CA ALA A 757 -6.80 39.33 -18.47
C ALA A 757 -6.48 37.85 -18.69
N THR A 758 -5.72 37.23 -17.78
CA THR A 758 -5.28 35.81 -17.89
C THR A 758 -5.83 34.94 -16.76
N THR A 759 -6.48 35.54 -15.77
CA THR A 759 -7.05 34.83 -14.62
C THR A 759 -8.45 35.35 -14.34
N ARG A 760 -9.42 34.44 -14.25
CA ARG A 760 -10.78 34.71 -13.74
C ARG A 760 -10.88 34.17 -12.32
N ILE A 761 -11.39 34.99 -11.40
CA ILE A 761 -11.79 34.55 -10.06
C ILE A 761 -13.30 34.34 -10.15
N GLY A 762 -13.72 33.09 -10.02
CA GLY A 762 -15.12 32.66 -10.05
C GLY A 762 -15.23 31.26 -9.49
#